data_AF-A0A933GJ02-F1
#
_entry.id   AF-A0A933GJ02-F1
#
_cell.length_a   1.000
_cell.length_b   1.000
_cell.length_c   1.000
_cell.angle_alpha   90.00
_cell.angle_beta   90.00
_cell.angle_gamma   90.00
#
_symmetry.space_group_name_H-M   'P 1'
#
loop_
_entity.id
_entity.type
_entity.pdbx_description
1 polymer ?
#
loop_
_entity_poly.entity_id
_entity_poly.type
_entity_poly.pdbx_seq_one_letter_code
_entity_poly.pdbx_strand_id
1 'polypeptide(L)'
;MTRRVRTGRDGKSSESSASELGAYLFTLAIIADTHLNQEEYGSTSPYECNRVANGRTRHVVQQLNRFRPRLVIHLGDLVHPVPALPSYGQAARNFQELTKELRCKLYLVPGNHDVGDKPVAWAPAGTVNDAYLGLWRQYFSDHYYAFDFRGLHFVVLDAQIINSGLDCEAEQRRWLEGELATHANQRTFLCLHYPPYLTDPEESESYDNLGEPGRSWLLRLVETYRPEAMFCGHVHNFWYNRHGTTECYVLPSTAFVRHDYSELYRAEPGDPEHGRNDLPKLGYFLVRIYERGHVCHVVRTYGATVEPGQTLAPGVEGVPSLHTKENHRAPLGLDLRQPWAEIVEIPPSGAVDEFGRKKARNDYPVMALWEMGIRKLRVPVQDVEDLRIRERMRVLRSLGHQFTVYTFGVPEGPRRDILVEHHDVVDVWEVVCDWPEVRRTVEAIREVKAKAPLTAYLSRLRSKDHAPADGSRYYHAIDHGFLSTERGVIEGLLRAEDTASVIDGFVCRVARQASPWVEIAAAGAIASELRTGCAVHVRMASGNPAESFKDDLDNANRVAEALVAAMAQSAPGQPGVDVFIDTFADVDRGYFVRNGLVDRRYNPRLGSHVVRHLYGALSASPHALTPGELRGVGFGRLCTLERSEELLALVMPERQILVERVPAGKTFPGTAGTARRIDLETGHVQHWPWRRSGDELELTPGIACARPTLIAFALGGRG
;
A
#
# COMPACT_ATOMS: atom_id res chain seq x y z
N MET A 1 49.68 0.06 34.63
CA MET A 1 49.79 -0.25 33.18
C MET A 1 48.39 -0.18 32.58
N THR A 2 48.08 0.96 32.00
CA THR A 2 46.83 1.32 31.32
C THR A 2 46.86 0.81 29.88
N ARG A 3 45.89 0.01 29.45
CA ARG A 3 45.69 -0.34 28.04
C ARG A 3 44.40 0.28 27.54
N ARG A 4 44.57 1.35 26.74
CA ARG A 4 43.54 2.07 26.00
C ARG A 4 42.86 1.14 24.98
N VAL A 5 41.53 1.13 24.97
CA VAL A 5 40.73 0.61 23.87
C VAL A 5 40.53 1.74 22.87
N ARG A 6 41.02 1.56 21.63
CA ARG A 6 40.87 2.49 20.51
C ARG A 6 39.49 2.30 19.89
N THR A 7 38.72 3.38 19.83
CA THR A 7 37.53 3.55 18.99
C THR A 7 37.96 3.74 17.53
N GLY A 8 37.65 2.77 16.66
CA GLY A 8 37.82 2.88 15.21
C GLY A 8 36.47 3.07 14.53
N ARG A 9 36.24 4.27 13.99
CA ARG A 9 35.24 4.52 12.94
C ARG A 9 35.85 4.03 11.63
N ASP A 10 35.41 2.88 11.14
CA ASP A 10 35.69 2.47 9.76
C ASP A 10 34.50 2.84 8.88
N GLY A 11 34.76 3.77 7.96
CA GLY A 11 33.84 4.15 6.91
C GLY A 11 33.63 3.01 5.94
N LYS A 12 32.37 2.63 5.73
CA LYS A 12 31.98 1.83 4.57
C LYS A 12 31.93 2.75 3.36
N SER A 13 32.96 2.63 2.53
CA SER A 13 32.95 3.03 1.13
C SER A 13 31.87 2.25 0.36
N SER A 14 31.30 2.94 -0.61
CA SER A 14 30.19 2.57 -1.47
C SER A 14 30.36 1.26 -2.25
N GLU A 15 29.60 0.24 -1.86
CA GLU A 15 29.06 -0.77 -2.78
C GLU A 15 27.55 -0.58 -2.82
N SER A 16 26.97 -0.74 -4.01
CA SER A 16 25.54 -0.51 -4.30
C SER A 16 24.63 -1.08 -3.21
N SER A 17 23.64 -0.31 -2.75
CA SER A 17 22.64 -0.78 -1.79
C SER A 17 21.89 -1.99 -2.37
N ALA A 18 22.38 -3.20 -2.09
CA ALA A 18 21.65 -4.42 -2.37
C ALA A 18 20.37 -4.35 -1.54
N SER A 19 19.21 -4.39 -2.19
CA SER A 19 17.92 -4.54 -1.52
C SER A 19 18.03 -5.67 -0.50
N GLU A 20 17.42 -5.51 0.69
CA GLU A 20 17.32 -6.59 1.69
C GLU A 20 16.74 -7.87 1.05
N LEU A 21 15.88 -7.68 0.03
CA LEU A 21 15.28 -8.75 -0.76
C LEU A 21 16.27 -9.49 -1.69
N GLY A 22 17.37 -8.85 -2.09
CA GLY A 22 18.31 -9.38 -3.09
C GLY A 22 17.78 -9.24 -4.53
N ALA A 23 18.30 -10.07 -5.44
CA ALA A 23 17.89 -10.01 -6.84
C ALA A 23 16.45 -10.52 -7.04
N TYR A 24 15.70 -9.91 -7.96
CA TYR A 24 14.42 -10.43 -8.43
C TYR A 24 14.64 -11.74 -9.20
N LEU A 25 13.85 -12.78 -8.89
CA LEU A 25 13.96 -14.10 -9.50
C LEU A 25 12.85 -14.36 -10.53
N PHE A 26 11.59 -14.28 -10.10
CA PHE A 26 10.43 -14.49 -10.95
C PHE A 26 9.14 -14.01 -10.28
N THR A 27 8.04 -13.97 -11.04
CA THR A 27 6.69 -13.67 -10.54
C THR A 27 5.81 -14.92 -10.64
N LEU A 28 5.02 -15.16 -9.62
CA LEU A 28 3.87 -16.07 -9.63
C LEU A 28 2.57 -15.28 -9.44
N ALA A 29 1.43 -15.88 -9.72
CA ALA A 29 0.13 -15.26 -9.44
C ALA A 29 -0.66 -16.12 -8.45
N ILE A 30 -1.40 -15.46 -7.57
CA ILE A 30 -2.30 -16.12 -6.64
C ILE A 30 -3.67 -15.46 -6.78
N ILE A 31 -4.67 -16.27 -7.10
CA ILE A 31 -6.08 -15.87 -7.26
C ILE A 31 -6.94 -16.62 -6.25
N ALA A 32 -8.14 -16.11 -5.95
CA ALA A 32 -9.07 -16.75 -5.03
C ALA A 32 -10.52 -16.46 -5.41
N ASP A 33 -11.40 -17.36 -4.98
CA ASP A 33 -12.85 -17.15 -4.92
C ASP A 33 -13.44 -16.71 -6.27
N THR A 34 -13.28 -17.50 -7.33
CA THR A 34 -13.88 -17.22 -8.64
C THR A 34 -15.37 -17.51 -8.69
N HIS A 35 -15.88 -18.41 -7.85
CA HIS A 35 -17.31 -18.74 -7.74
C HIS A 35 -17.97 -18.95 -9.12
N LEU A 36 -17.28 -19.67 -10.00
CA LEU A 36 -17.66 -19.84 -11.40
C LEU A 36 -18.93 -20.69 -11.53
N ASN A 37 -19.87 -20.24 -12.36
CA ASN A 37 -21.17 -20.88 -12.48
C ASN A 37 -21.20 -21.99 -13.54
N GLN A 38 -22.22 -22.84 -13.49
CA GLN A 38 -22.45 -23.93 -14.43
C GLN A 38 -22.67 -23.49 -15.89
N GLU A 39 -23.12 -22.26 -16.12
CA GLU A 39 -23.39 -21.69 -17.45
C GLU A 39 -23.17 -20.17 -17.44
N GLU A 40 -23.07 -19.54 -18.61
CA GLU A 40 -22.90 -18.09 -18.70
C GLU A 40 -24.16 -17.38 -18.18
N TYR A 41 -24.01 -16.45 -17.23
CA TYR A 41 -25.09 -15.70 -16.58
C TYR A 41 -26.12 -16.53 -15.79
N GLY A 42 -26.03 -17.86 -15.77
CA GLY A 42 -26.78 -18.70 -14.83
C GLY A 42 -26.10 -18.68 -13.47
N SER A 43 -26.86 -18.54 -12.39
CA SER A 43 -26.34 -18.53 -11.01
C SER A 43 -27.36 -19.15 -10.08
N THR A 44 -26.92 -20.00 -9.15
CA THR A 44 -27.77 -20.48 -8.05
C THR A 44 -27.82 -19.50 -6.88
N SER A 45 -26.89 -18.55 -6.82
CA SER A 45 -26.92 -17.42 -5.91
C SER A 45 -27.93 -16.37 -6.39
N PRO A 46 -28.71 -15.74 -5.49
CA PRO A 46 -29.69 -14.72 -5.85
C PRO A 46 -29.08 -13.36 -6.22
N TYR A 47 -27.77 -13.17 -6.07
CA TYR A 47 -27.09 -11.89 -6.28
C TYR A 47 -26.65 -11.70 -7.75
N GLU A 48 -26.75 -10.48 -8.27
CA GLU A 48 -26.41 -10.16 -9.67
C GLU A 48 -24.90 -10.24 -9.90
N CYS A 49 -24.07 -9.83 -8.94
CA CYS A 49 -22.62 -9.96 -9.03
C CYS A 49 -22.16 -11.41 -9.27
N ASN A 50 -22.93 -12.40 -8.80
CA ASN A 50 -22.62 -13.81 -9.03
C ASN A 50 -22.86 -14.22 -10.50
N ARG A 51 -23.83 -13.62 -11.20
CA ARG A 51 -24.15 -13.97 -12.59
C ARG A 51 -23.01 -13.66 -13.56
N VAL A 52 -22.17 -12.66 -13.24
CA VAL A 52 -21.04 -12.25 -14.08
C VAL A 52 -19.70 -12.95 -13.75
N ALA A 53 -19.70 -13.92 -12.83
CA ALA A 53 -18.49 -14.60 -12.36
C ALA A 53 -17.66 -15.27 -13.49
N ASN A 54 -18.33 -15.87 -14.47
CA ASN A 54 -17.64 -16.49 -15.63
C ASN A 54 -16.89 -15.44 -16.46
N GLY A 55 -17.53 -14.30 -16.75
CA GLY A 55 -16.93 -13.17 -17.45
C GLY A 55 -15.75 -12.57 -16.71
N ARG A 56 -15.85 -12.44 -15.38
CA ARG A 56 -14.75 -12.00 -14.50
C ARG A 56 -13.58 -12.99 -14.51
N THR A 57 -13.87 -14.29 -14.45
CA THR A 57 -12.84 -15.34 -14.52
C THR A 57 -12.12 -15.33 -15.86
N ARG A 58 -12.86 -15.18 -16.96
CA ARG A 58 -12.29 -15.06 -18.32
C ARG A 58 -11.37 -13.85 -18.45
N HIS A 59 -11.78 -12.71 -17.91
CA HIS A 59 -10.93 -11.52 -17.80
C HIS A 59 -9.63 -11.83 -17.05
N VAL A 60 -9.71 -12.43 -15.87
CA VAL A 60 -8.54 -12.78 -15.04
C VAL A 60 -7.59 -13.73 -15.78
N VAL A 61 -8.10 -14.80 -16.41
CA VAL A 61 -7.28 -15.75 -17.18
C VAL A 61 -6.52 -15.04 -18.32
N GLN A 62 -7.20 -14.22 -19.10
CA GLN A 62 -6.56 -13.49 -20.19
C GLN A 62 -5.57 -12.43 -19.68
N GLN A 63 -5.85 -11.82 -18.53
CA GLN A 63 -4.94 -10.87 -17.89
C GLN A 63 -3.68 -11.56 -17.35
N LEU A 64 -3.81 -12.71 -16.69
CA LEU A 64 -2.68 -13.54 -16.24
C LEU A 64 -1.78 -13.94 -17.41
N ASN A 65 -2.36 -14.33 -18.55
CA ASN A 65 -1.61 -14.65 -19.76
C ASN A 65 -0.75 -13.49 -20.30
N ARG A 66 -1.12 -12.23 -19.99
CA ARG A 66 -0.32 -11.04 -20.32
C ARG A 66 0.82 -10.83 -19.35
N PHE A 67 0.56 -10.99 -18.06
CA PHE A 67 1.58 -10.86 -17.03
C PHE A 67 2.62 -11.98 -17.05
N ARG A 68 2.29 -13.12 -17.70
CA ARG A 68 3.17 -14.28 -17.87
C ARG A 68 3.80 -14.74 -16.55
N PRO A 69 3.00 -14.98 -15.49
CA PRO A 69 3.52 -15.55 -14.26
C PRO A 69 4.08 -16.96 -14.53
N ARG A 70 5.00 -17.41 -13.69
CA ARG A 70 5.61 -18.75 -13.84
C ARG A 70 4.65 -19.88 -13.49
N LEU A 71 3.73 -19.63 -12.58
CA LEU A 71 2.64 -20.50 -12.17
C LEU A 71 1.51 -19.66 -11.58
N VAL A 72 0.32 -20.25 -11.50
CA VAL A 72 -0.86 -19.69 -10.83
C VAL A 72 -1.28 -20.65 -9.73
N ILE A 73 -1.61 -20.11 -8.55
CA ILE A 73 -2.26 -20.86 -7.46
C ILE A 73 -3.65 -20.28 -7.27
N HIS A 74 -4.69 -21.13 -7.25
CA HIS A 74 -6.05 -20.75 -6.92
C HIS A 74 -6.41 -21.24 -5.52
N LEU A 75 -6.74 -20.33 -4.61
CA LEU A 75 -6.95 -20.62 -3.18
C LEU A 75 -8.35 -21.15 -2.86
N GLY A 76 -8.98 -21.89 -3.75
CA GLY A 76 -10.33 -22.45 -3.53
C GLY A 76 -11.49 -21.51 -3.84
N ASP A 77 -12.69 -22.05 -3.64
CA ASP A 77 -13.97 -21.54 -4.11
C ASP A 77 -13.96 -21.30 -5.62
N LEU A 78 -13.61 -22.38 -6.34
CA LEU A 78 -13.47 -22.39 -7.78
C LEU A 78 -14.83 -22.16 -8.43
N VAL A 79 -15.84 -22.86 -7.93
CA VAL A 79 -17.18 -22.93 -8.54
C VAL A 79 -18.28 -22.53 -7.57
N HIS A 80 -19.41 -22.09 -8.12
CA HIS A 80 -20.66 -21.90 -7.41
C HIS A 80 -21.76 -22.36 -8.37
N PRO A 81 -22.26 -23.60 -8.22
CA PRO A 81 -22.86 -24.14 -7.01
C PRO A 81 -21.97 -25.09 -6.18
N VAL A 82 -22.38 -25.32 -4.92
CA VAL A 82 -21.75 -26.26 -3.98
C VAL A 82 -21.96 -27.75 -4.36
N PRO A 83 -21.17 -28.70 -3.81
CA PRO A 83 -21.20 -30.12 -4.22
C PRO A 83 -22.52 -30.85 -3.95
N ALA A 84 -23.33 -30.32 -3.02
CA ALA A 84 -24.66 -30.85 -2.73
C ALA A 84 -25.66 -30.67 -3.89
N LEU A 85 -25.38 -29.77 -4.84
CA LEU A 85 -26.29 -29.42 -5.92
C LEU A 85 -25.98 -30.21 -7.21
N PRO A 86 -27.00 -30.66 -7.97
CA PRO A 86 -26.80 -31.46 -9.19
C PRO A 86 -25.94 -30.78 -10.27
N SER A 87 -25.92 -29.45 -10.31
CA SER A 87 -25.17 -28.65 -11.27
C SER A 87 -23.68 -28.51 -10.96
N TYR A 88 -23.19 -29.01 -9.81
CA TYR A 88 -21.78 -28.93 -9.41
C TYR A 88 -20.82 -29.47 -10.50
N GLY A 89 -21.07 -30.69 -10.98
CA GLY A 89 -20.19 -31.31 -11.99
C GLY A 89 -20.16 -30.54 -13.31
N GLN A 90 -21.23 -29.82 -13.66
CA GLN A 90 -21.26 -28.94 -14.83
C GLN A 90 -20.40 -27.70 -14.61
N ALA A 91 -20.50 -27.06 -13.45
CA ALA A 91 -19.65 -25.91 -13.09
C ALA A 91 -18.16 -26.30 -13.01
N ALA A 92 -17.84 -27.47 -12.45
CA ALA A 92 -16.47 -27.99 -12.42
C ALA A 92 -15.87 -28.14 -13.83
N ARG A 93 -16.64 -28.70 -14.77
CA ARG A 93 -16.23 -28.78 -16.18
C ARG A 93 -16.09 -27.41 -16.83
N ASN A 94 -16.97 -26.47 -16.51
CA ASN A 94 -16.88 -25.10 -17.03
C ASN A 94 -15.63 -24.38 -16.51
N PHE A 95 -15.28 -24.57 -15.23
CA PHE A 95 -14.03 -24.06 -14.65
C PHE A 95 -12.81 -24.62 -15.39
N GLN A 96 -12.76 -25.94 -15.60
CA GLN A 96 -11.69 -26.56 -16.37
C GLN A 96 -11.59 -25.99 -17.78
N GLU A 97 -12.72 -25.80 -18.47
CA GLU A 97 -12.72 -25.25 -19.83
C GLU A 97 -12.18 -23.82 -19.88
N LEU A 98 -12.67 -22.93 -19.01
CA LEU A 98 -12.21 -21.53 -18.96
C LEU A 98 -10.73 -21.42 -18.57
N THR A 99 -10.25 -22.29 -17.67
CA THR A 99 -8.86 -22.24 -17.19
C THR A 99 -7.87 -22.95 -18.12
N LYS A 100 -8.31 -23.77 -19.09
CA LYS A 100 -7.44 -24.34 -20.14
C LYS A 100 -6.70 -23.28 -20.96
N GLU A 101 -7.24 -22.06 -21.05
CA GLU A 101 -6.59 -20.95 -21.76
C GLU A 101 -5.34 -20.42 -21.03
N LEU A 102 -5.14 -20.75 -19.74
CA LEU A 102 -3.94 -20.33 -19.01
C LEU A 102 -2.68 -20.93 -19.62
N ARG A 103 -1.69 -20.08 -19.87
CA ARG A 103 -0.41 -20.45 -20.52
C ARG A 103 0.68 -20.89 -19.54
N CYS A 104 0.31 -21.12 -18.28
CA CYS A 104 1.20 -21.58 -17.23
C CYS A 104 0.46 -22.58 -16.33
N LYS A 105 1.21 -23.31 -15.50
CA LYS A 105 0.63 -24.35 -14.65
C LYS A 105 -0.27 -23.71 -13.57
N LEU A 106 -1.47 -24.26 -13.43
CA LEU A 106 -2.44 -23.92 -12.40
C LEU A 106 -2.38 -24.98 -11.29
N TYR A 107 -2.26 -24.53 -10.04
CA TYR A 107 -2.38 -25.34 -8.83
C TYR A 107 -3.65 -24.95 -8.09
N LEU A 108 -4.37 -25.95 -7.60
CA LEU A 108 -5.68 -25.77 -6.99
C LEU A 108 -5.62 -26.14 -5.50
N VAL A 109 -6.22 -25.28 -4.68
CA VAL A 109 -6.57 -25.51 -3.28
C VAL A 109 -8.09 -25.70 -3.24
N PRO A 110 -8.64 -26.66 -2.47
CA PRO A 110 -10.09 -26.77 -2.30
C PRO A 110 -10.63 -25.64 -1.41
N GLY A 111 -11.79 -25.09 -1.77
CA GLY A 111 -12.60 -24.21 -0.93
C GLY A 111 -13.88 -24.86 -0.42
N ASN A 112 -14.63 -24.16 0.43
CA ASN A 112 -15.86 -24.74 0.96
C ASN A 112 -16.95 -24.91 -0.10
N HIS A 113 -16.96 -24.09 -1.15
CA HIS A 113 -17.83 -24.30 -2.29
C HIS A 113 -17.40 -25.49 -3.17
N ASP A 114 -16.19 -26.01 -2.97
CA ASP A 114 -15.65 -27.10 -3.78
C ASP A 114 -15.77 -28.47 -3.09
N VAL A 115 -15.60 -28.54 -1.75
CA VAL A 115 -15.61 -29.79 -0.97
C VAL A 115 -16.58 -29.79 0.21
N GLY A 116 -17.30 -28.70 0.46
CA GLY A 116 -18.14 -28.49 1.64
C GLY A 116 -17.45 -27.70 2.74
N ASP A 117 -18.24 -27.14 3.66
CA ASP A 117 -17.72 -26.30 4.73
C ASP A 117 -16.90 -27.06 5.77
N LYS A 118 -16.05 -26.31 6.48
CA LYS A 118 -15.41 -26.81 7.70
C LYS A 118 -16.50 -27.25 8.72
N PRO A 119 -16.19 -28.15 9.66
CA PRO A 119 -17.14 -28.54 10.70
C PRO A 119 -17.56 -27.33 11.54
N VAL A 120 -18.82 -26.92 11.41
CA VAL A 120 -19.41 -25.83 12.19
C VAL A 120 -20.87 -26.15 12.47
N ALA A 121 -21.21 -26.34 13.74
CA ALA A 121 -22.52 -26.90 14.13
C ALA A 121 -23.71 -25.94 13.87
N TRP A 122 -23.43 -24.65 13.69
CA TRP A 122 -24.45 -23.60 13.60
C TRP A 122 -24.62 -23.02 12.19
N ALA A 123 -23.76 -23.35 11.22
CA ALA A 123 -23.93 -22.88 9.84
C ALA A 123 -24.85 -23.83 9.06
N PRO A 124 -25.71 -23.32 8.17
CA PRO A 124 -26.69 -24.14 7.45
C PRO A 124 -26.11 -24.89 6.24
N ALA A 125 -24.85 -24.66 5.88
CA ALA A 125 -24.21 -25.23 4.71
C ALA A 125 -23.70 -26.66 4.94
N GLY A 126 -23.62 -27.44 3.86
CA GLY A 126 -23.15 -28.83 3.93
C GLY A 126 -21.68 -28.91 4.30
N THR A 127 -21.37 -29.63 5.39
CA THR A 127 -20.00 -29.90 5.83
C THR A 127 -19.29 -30.88 4.90
N VAL A 128 -17.96 -30.74 4.79
CA VAL A 128 -17.08 -31.66 4.08
C VAL A 128 -17.31 -33.11 4.47
N ASN A 129 -17.25 -34.01 3.48
CA ASN A 129 -17.41 -35.46 3.64
C ASN A 129 -16.76 -36.22 2.48
N ASP A 130 -16.66 -37.55 2.62
CA ASP A 130 -16.00 -38.41 1.63
C ASP A 130 -16.61 -38.34 0.23
N ALA A 131 -17.92 -38.14 0.11
CA ALA A 131 -18.59 -38.03 -1.19
C ALA A 131 -18.20 -36.73 -1.90
N TYR A 132 -18.15 -35.60 -1.18
CA TYR A 132 -17.73 -34.31 -1.73
C TYR A 132 -16.23 -34.31 -2.08
N LEU A 133 -15.39 -34.89 -1.23
CA LEU A 133 -13.97 -35.12 -1.55
C LEU A 133 -13.79 -36.05 -2.75
N GLY A 134 -14.68 -37.04 -2.92
CA GLY A 134 -14.75 -37.90 -4.09
C GLY A 134 -15.05 -37.13 -5.38
N LEU A 135 -16.01 -36.19 -5.33
CA LEU A 135 -16.32 -35.30 -6.45
C LEU A 135 -15.14 -34.38 -6.80
N TRP A 136 -14.46 -33.81 -5.79
CA TRP A 136 -13.25 -33.03 -6.01
C TRP A 136 -12.17 -33.83 -6.73
N ARG A 137 -11.84 -35.03 -6.24
CA ARG A 137 -10.85 -35.91 -6.88
C ARG A 137 -11.26 -36.31 -8.31
N GLN A 138 -12.57 -36.46 -8.56
CA GLN A 138 -13.08 -36.79 -9.90
C GLN A 138 -12.84 -35.66 -10.91
N TYR A 139 -13.00 -34.39 -10.51
CA TYR A 139 -12.92 -33.25 -11.43
C TYR A 139 -11.60 -32.49 -11.38
N PHE A 140 -10.84 -32.56 -10.30
CA PHE A 140 -9.66 -31.73 -10.10
C PHE A 140 -8.42 -32.56 -9.81
N SER A 141 -7.94 -32.56 -8.57
CA SER A 141 -6.69 -33.23 -8.17
C SER A 141 -6.81 -33.78 -6.74
N ASP A 142 -5.67 -34.19 -6.17
CA ASP A 142 -5.56 -34.36 -4.72
C ASP A 142 -5.93 -33.06 -4.00
N HIS A 143 -6.51 -33.17 -2.80
CA HIS A 143 -7.01 -32.03 -2.02
C HIS A 143 -5.96 -31.45 -1.07
N TYR A 144 -4.87 -32.19 -0.81
CA TYR A 144 -3.65 -31.69 -0.19
C TYR A 144 -2.43 -32.33 -0.86
N TYR A 145 -1.36 -31.56 -1.04
CA TYR A 145 -0.12 -32.01 -1.69
C TYR A 145 0.97 -30.94 -1.53
N ALA A 146 2.21 -31.28 -1.88
CA ALA A 146 3.30 -30.32 -1.96
C ALA A 146 4.02 -30.40 -3.31
N PHE A 147 4.69 -29.32 -3.70
CA PHE A 147 5.53 -29.29 -4.88
C PHE A 147 6.67 -28.29 -4.74
N ASP A 148 7.81 -28.62 -5.35
CA ASP A 148 8.94 -27.71 -5.45
C ASP A 148 8.92 -26.93 -6.76
N PHE A 149 9.23 -25.65 -6.69
CA PHE A 149 9.41 -24.82 -7.86
C PHE A 149 10.54 -23.82 -7.66
N ARG A 150 11.63 -24.02 -8.42
CA ARG A 150 12.80 -23.11 -8.45
C ARG A 150 13.40 -22.83 -7.06
N GLY A 151 13.51 -23.87 -6.22
CA GLY A 151 14.10 -23.77 -4.87
C GLY A 151 13.15 -23.23 -3.80
N LEU A 152 11.86 -23.08 -4.13
CA LEU A 152 10.80 -22.83 -3.16
C LEU A 152 9.95 -24.08 -3.00
N HIS A 153 9.50 -24.32 -1.77
CA HIS A 153 8.61 -25.42 -1.43
C HIS A 153 7.19 -24.88 -1.22
N PHE A 154 6.20 -25.42 -1.93
CA PHE A 154 4.80 -25.02 -1.80
C PHE A 154 3.99 -26.16 -1.20
N VAL A 155 3.19 -25.85 -0.20
CA VAL A 155 2.30 -26.80 0.48
C VAL A 155 0.87 -26.34 0.29
N VAL A 156 0.06 -27.20 -0.32
CA VAL A 156 -1.39 -27.03 -0.45
C VAL A 156 -2.08 -27.87 0.62
N LEU A 157 -2.95 -27.23 1.40
CA LEU A 157 -3.70 -27.85 2.49
C LEU A 157 -5.20 -27.74 2.26
N ASP A 158 -5.89 -28.85 2.48
CA ASP A 158 -7.34 -28.88 2.63
C ASP A 158 -7.68 -28.38 4.03
N ALA A 159 -8.15 -27.13 4.11
CA ALA A 159 -8.50 -26.53 5.38
C ALA A 159 -9.88 -26.96 5.87
N GLN A 160 -10.74 -27.45 4.97
CA GLN A 160 -12.11 -27.84 5.25
C GLN A 160 -12.15 -29.10 6.11
N ILE A 161 -11.20 -30.03 5.93
CA ILE A 161 -11.16 -31.28 6.73
C ILE A 161 -10.60 -31.11 8.15
N ILE A 162 -10.07 -29.94 8.50
CA ILE A 162 -9.54 -29.70 9.85
C ILE A 162 -10.69 -29.74 10.88
N ASN A 163 -10.54 -30.53 11.93
CA ASN A 163 -11.53 -30.86 12.96
C ASN A 163 -12.73 -31.70 12.47
N SER A 164 -12.67 -32.31 11.29
CA SER A 164 -13.80 -33.05 10.70
C SER A 164 -14.01 -34.44 11.29
N GLY A 165 -12.95 -35.04 11.84
CA GLY A 165 -12.94 -36.43 12.28
C GLY A 165 -12.91 -37.44 11.14
N LEU A 166 -12.75 -37.02 9.89
CA LEU A 166 -12.55 -37.91 8.74
C LEU A 166 -11.16 -38.57 8.82
N ASP A 167 -11.03 -39.81 8.34
CA ASP A 167 -9.75 -40.52 8.36
C ASP A 167 -8.65 -39.76 7.59
N CYS A 168 -9.02 -39.09 6.50
CA CYS A 168 -8.11 -38.27 5.69
C CYS A 168 -7.56 -37.03 6.44
N GLU A 169 -8.25 -36.54 7.48
CA GLU A 169 -7.73 -35.47 8.34
C GLU A 169 -6.48 -35.95 9.10
N ALA A 170 -6.54 -37.15 9.69
CA ALA A 170 -5.43 -37.73 10.42
C ALA A 170 -4.25 -38.10 9.51
N GLU A 171 -4.53 -38.42 8.24
CA GLU A 171 -3.52 -38.60 7.20
C GLU A 171 -2.85 -37.27 6.82
N GLN A 172 -3.63 -36.24 6.46
CA GLN A 172 -3.11 -34.90 6.14
C GLN A 172 -2.27 -34.35 7.28
N ARG A 173 -2.73 -34.48 8.52
CA ARG A 173 -2.01 -33.98 9.70
C ARG A 173 -0.61 -34.60 9.84
N ARG A 174 -0.52 -35.93 9.78
CA ARG A 174 0.77 -36.65 9.86
C ARG A 174 1.66 -36.33 8.67
N TRP A 175 1.07 -36.23 7.48
CA TRP A 175 1.79 -35.86 6.27
C TRP A 175 2.38 -34.44 6.41
N LEU A 176 1.58 -33.44 6.78
CA LEU A 176 2.05 -32.05 6.91
C LEU A 176 3.17 -31.91 7.95
N GLU A 177 3.03 -32.56 9.10
CA GLU A 177 4.05 -32.56 10.15
C GLU A 177 5.39 -33.11 9.62
N GLY A 178 5.35 -34.20 8.84
CA GLY A 178 6.54 -34.77 8.19
C GLY A 178 7.08 -33.94 7.02
N GLU A 179 6.19 -33.34 6.22
CA GLU A 179 6.53 -32.53 5.06
C GLU A 179 7.31 -31.28 5.49
N LEU A 180 6.80 -30.55 6.49
CA LEU A 180 7.45 -29.36 7.03
C LEU A 180 8.76 -29.70 7.75
N ALA A 181 8.82 -30.84 8.46
CA ALA A 181 10.06 -31.31 9.08
C ALA A 181 11.15 -31.58 8.04
N THR A 182 10.80 -32.24 6.94
CA THR A 182 11.73 -32.58 5.86
C THR A 182 12.24 -31.34 5.13
N HIS A 183 11.41 -30.30 5.02
CA HIS A 183 11.69 -29.05 4.30
C HIS A 183 12.00 -27.86 5.21
N ALA A 184 12.34 -28.09 6.49
CA ALA A 184 12.52 -27.02 7.50
C ALA A 184 13.59 -25.97 7.14
N ASN A 185 14.54 -26.31 6.25
CA ASN A 185 15.59 -25.40 5.78
C ASN A 185 15.31 -24.80 4.38
N GLN A 186 14.13 -25.04 3.82
CA GLN A 186 13.71 -24.48 2.54
C GLN A 186 12.77 -23.29 2.73
N ARG A 187 12.66 -22.45 1.70
CA ARG A 187 11.70 -21.36 1.68
C ARG A 187 10.32 -21.93 1.36
N THR A 188 9.51 -22.10 2.39
CA THR A 188 8.20 -22.75 2.31
C THR A 188 7.06 -21.75 2.22
N PHE A 189 6.08 -22.02 1.39
CA PHE A 189 4.84 -21.25 1.23
C PHE A 189 3.63 -22.15 1.49
N LEU A 190 2.77 -21.73 2.42
CA LEU A 190 1.52 -22.42 2.70
C LEU A 190 0.37 -21.81 1.89
N CYS A 191 -0.46 -22.66 1.29
CA CYS A 191 -1.63 -22.28 0.52
C CYS A 191 -2.83 -23.08 1.03
N LEU A 192 -3.83 -22.37 1.54
CA LEU A 192 -5.05 -22.95 2.10
C LEU A 192 -6.21 -22.00 1.81
N HIS A 193 -7.44 -22.46 1.98
CA HIS A 193 -8.60 -21.61 1.73
C HIS A 193 -9.01 -20.81 2.98
N TYR A 194 -9.28 -21.49 4.10
CA TYR A 194 -9.64 -20.85 5.37
C TYR A 194 -8.40 -20.28 6.09
N PRO A 195 -8.41 -18.99 6.48
CA PRO A 195 -7.37 -18.46 7.34
C PRO A 195 -7.47 -19.01 8.77
N PRO A 196 -6.33 -19.19 9.47
CA PRO A 196 -6.37 -19.58 10.89
C PRO A 196 -7.09 -18.55 11.77
N TYR A 197 -6.89 -17.27 11.51
CA TYR A 197 -7.52 -16.13 12.20
C TYR A 197 -7.46 -14.85 11.33
N LEU A 198 -8.28 -13.86 11.64
CA LEU A 198 -8.31 -12.56 10.95
C LEU A 198 -7.73 -11.42 11.79
N THR A 199 -8.09 -11.35 13.07
CA THR A 199 -7.73 -10.24 13.96
C THR A 199 -6.73 -10.66 15.02
N ASP A 200 -7.02 -11.76 15.73
CA ASP A 200 -6.23 -12.24 16.86
C ASP A 200 -6.11 -13.77 16.81
N PRO A 201 -4.93 -14.38 17.05
CA PRO A 201 -4.78 -15.83 17.11
C PRO A 201 -5.76 -16.53 18.05
N GLU A 202 -6.13 -15.86 19.15
CA GLU A 202 -7.03 -16.35 20.20
C GLU A 202 -8.49 -15.88 19.99
N GLU A 203 -8.85 -15.37 18.81
CA GLU A 203 -10.21 -14.92 18.52
C GLU A 203 -11.22 -16.07 18.58
N SER A 204 -12.50 -15.78 18.84
CA SER A 204 -13.52 -16.84 18.78
C SER A 204 -13.60 -17.47 17.39
N GLU A 205 -13.98 -18.74 17.33
CA GLU A 205 -14.37 -19.34 16.06
C GLU A 205 -15.53 -18.55 15.44
N SER A 206 -15.40 -18.25 14.16
CA SER A 206 -16.43 -17.68 13.31
C SER A 206 -16.53 -18.50 12.02
N TYR A 207 -17.43 -18.11 11.12
CA TYR A 207 -17.48 -18.70 9.79
C TYR A 207 -16.13 -18.52 9.09
N ASP A 208 -15.48 -17.35 9.24
CA ASP A 208 -14.31 -16.94 8.45
C ASP A 208 -12.96 -17.51 8.90
N ASN A 209 -12.88 -18.24 10.01
CA ASN A 209 -11.61 -18.71 10.57
C ASN A 209 -11.65 -20.18 10.98
N LEU A 210 -10.49 -20.81 11.14
CA LEU A 210 -10.42 -22.19 11.64
C LEU A 210 -10.79 -22.27 13.12
N GLY A 211 -11.49 -23.33 13.52
CA GLY A 211 -11.82 -23.62 14.92
C GLY A 211 -10.73 -24.37 15.68
N GLU A 212 -10.85 -24.43 17.00
CA GLU A 212 -10.00 -25.25 17.87
C GLU A 212 -10.44 -26.72 17.88
N PRO A 213 -9.52 -27.70 18.07
CA PRO A 213 -8.08 -27.57 18.36
C PRO A 213 -7.18 -27.37 17.12
N GLY A 214 -7.76 -27.45 15.92
CA GLY A 214 -7.05 -27.42 14.64
C GLY A 214 -6.29 -26.12 14.39
N ARG A 215 -6.87 -24.97 14.77
CA ARG A 215 -6.19 -23.66 14.66
C ARG A 215 -4.87 -23.66 15.43
N SER A 216 -4.91 -23.94 16.73
CA SER A 216 -3.71 -23.94 17.57
C SER A 216 -2.67 -24.97 17.09
N TRP A 217 -3.10 -26.11 16.54
CA TRP A 217 -2.19 -27.07 15.90
C TRP A 217 -1.45 -26.47 14.70
N LEU A 218 -2.17 -25.87 13.76
CA LEU A 218 -1.57 -25.29 12.57
C LEU A 218 -0.64 -24.11 12.91
N LEU A 219 -1.05 -23.23 13.82
CA LEU A 219 -0.23 -22.10 14.26
C LEU A 219 1.09 -22.55 14.89
N ARG A 220 1.09 -23.60 15.72
CA ARG A 220 2.34 -24.17 16.27
C ARG A 220 3.28 -24.69 15.18
N LEU A 221 2.76 -25.27 14.10
CA LEU A 221 3.59 -25.69 12.96
C LEU A 221 4.22 -24.48 12.25
N VAL A 222 3.44 -23.40 12.08
CA VAL A 222 3.93 -22.14 11.53
C VAL A 222 5.03 -21.55 12.41
N GLU A 223 4.87 -21.53 13.73
CA GLU A 223 5.91 -21.04 14.65
C GLU A 223 7.19 -21.89 14.63
N THR A 224 7.02 -23.21 14.51
CA THR A 224 8.12 -24.19 14.53
C THR A 224 8.95 -24.13 13.25
N TYR A 225 8.28 -24.20 12.10
CA TYR A 225 8.93 -24.34 10.79
C TYR A 225 9.08 -23.03 10.03
N ARG A 226 8.43 -21.95 10.50
CA ARG A 226 8.58 -20.57 10.00
C ARG A 226 8.49 -20.48 8.48
N PRO A 227 7.41 -20.97 7.85
CA PRO A 227 7.20 -20.77 6.42
C PRO A 227 7.29 -19.28 6.09
N GLU A 228 7.77 -18.94 4.91
CA GLU A 228 7.95 -17.55 4.50
C GLU A 228 6.61 -16.81 4.40
N ALA A 229 5.60 -17.46 3.82
CA ALA A 229 4.26 -16.90 3.74
C ALA A 229 3.16 -17.96 3.81
N MET A 230 1.97 -17.50 4.17
CA MET A 230 0.71 -18.22 4.14
C MET A 230 -0.30 -17.41 3.33
N PHE A 231 -0.94 -18.04 2.34
CA PHE A 231 -1.96 -17.42 1.49
C PHE A 231 -3.30 -18.12 1.67
N CYS A 232 -4.34 -17.32 1.96
CA CYS A 232 -5.71 -17.73 2.24
C CYS A 232 -6.72 -17.01 1.33
N GLY A 233 -7.89 -17.62 1.10
CA GLY A 233 -9.03 -17.05 0.37
C GLY A 233 -10.24 -16.85 1.30
N HIS A 234 -11.43 -17.28 0.88
CA HIS A 234 -12.65 -17.45 1.68
C HIS A 234 -13.38 -16.17 2.12
N VAL A 235 -12.67 -15.17 2.64
CA VAL A 235 -13.28 -14.00 3.27
C VAL A 235 -13.70 -12.92 2.26
N HIS A 236 -13.18 -13.02 1.03
CA HIS A 236 -13.44 -12.11 -0.09
C HIS A 236 -13.04 -10.64 0.16
N ASN A 237 -12.27 -10.39 1.21
CA ASN A 237 -11.75 -9.09 1.60
C ASN A 237 -10.26 -9.25 1.96
N PHE A 238 -9.50 -8.16 1.90
CA PHE A 238 -8.07 -8.21 2.13
C PHE A 238 -7.72 -8.14 3.63
N TRP A 239 -6.88 -9.07 4.10
CA TRP A 239 -6.15 -8.96 5.37
C TRP A 239 -4.68 -9.23 5.21
N TYR A 240 -3.92 -8.61 6.09
CA TYR A 240 -2.52 -8.91 6.29
C TYR A 240 -2.20 -9.07 7.77
N ASN A 241 -1.64 -10.22 8.12
CA ASN A 241 -1.12 -10.52 9.45
C ASN A 241 0.33 -10.98 9.36
N ARG A 242 1.00 -10.98 10.52
CA ARG A 242 2.28 -11.64 10.69
C ARG A 242 2.20 -12.53 11.92
N HIS A 243 2.39 -13.83 11.74
CA HIS A 243 2.42 -14.80 12.83
C HIS A 243 3.85 -15.28 13.03
N GLY A 244 4.48 -14.91 14.14
CA GLY A 244 5.92 -15.05 14.31
C GLY A 244 6.68 -14.31 13.20
N THR A 245 7.40 -15.03 12.35
CA THR A 245 8.07 -14.47 11.18
C THR A 245 7.31 -14.63 9.87
N THR A 246 6.26 -15.46 9.84
CA THR A 246 5.49 -15.78 8.64
C THR A 246 4.52 -14.65 8.29
N GLU A 247 4.52 -14.25 7.02
CA GLU A 247 3.56 -13.29 6.48
C GLU A 247 2.28 -13.99 6.04
N CYS A 248 1.13 -13.60 6.60
CA CYS A 248 -0.15 -14.23 6.35
C CYS A 248 -1.07 -13.28 5.58
N TYR A 249 -1.57 -13.72 4.43
CA TYR A 249 -2.42 -12.91 3.57
C TYR A 249 -3.77 -13.58 3.37
N VAL A 250 -4.84 -12.79 3.45
CA VAL A 250 -6.16 -13.16 2.93
C VAL A 250 -6.38 -12.37 1.66
N LEU A 251 -6.60 -13.08 0.56
CA LEU A 251 -6.73 -12.47 -0.76
C LEU A 251 -8.13 -11.87 -0.98
N PRO A 252 -8.23 -10.79 -1.77
CA PRO A 252 -9.51 -10.38 -2.32
C PRO A 252 -10.07 -11.46 -3.26
N SER A 253 -11.40 -11.49 -3.38
CA SER A 253 -12.08 -12.32 -4.38
C SER A 253 -11.98 -11.67 -5.77
N THR A 254 -11.99 -12.50 -6.80
CA THR A 254 -12.16 -12.05 -8.18
C THR A 254 -13.63 -11.89 -8.59
N ALA A 255 -14.55 -12.45 -7.81
CA ALA A 255 -15.96 -12.57 -8.14
C ALA A 255 -16.86 -11.57 -7.42
N PHE A 256 -16.76 -11.39 -6.11
CA PHE A 256 -17.59 -10.45 -5.33
C PHE A 256 -17.03 -10.27 -3.91
N VAL A 257 -17.45 -9.24 -3.19
CA VAL A 257 -17.04 -8.97 -1.80
C VAL A 257 -18.07 -9.53 -0.83
N ARG A 258 -17.65 -9.97 0.36
CA ARG A 258 -18.59 -10.32 1.42
C ARG A 258 -19.09 -9.04 2.11
N HIS A 259 -20.40 -8.80 2.04
CA HIS A 259 -20.99 -7.48 2.30
C HIS A 259 -21.13 -7.11 3.78
N ASP A 260 -21.06 -8.08 4.71
CA ASP A 260 -20.99 -7.82 6.16
C ASP A 260 -19.74 -6.99 6.53
N TYR A 261 -18.65 -7.16 5.79
CA TYR A 261 -17.44 -6.34 5.91
C TYR A 261 -17.59 -4.91 5.38
N SER A 262 -18.75 -4.52 4.83
CA SER A 262 -19.04 -3.09 4.59
C SER A 262 -19.11 -2.27 5.89
N GLU A 263 -19.37 -2.92 7.03
CA GLU A 263 -19.31 -2.34 8.38
C GLU A 263 -17.90 -1.89 8.79
N LEU A 264 -16.85 -2.34 8.09
CA LEU A 264 -15.47 -1.84 8.29
C LEU A 264 -15.33 -0.35 7.93
N TYR A 265 -16.28 0.23 7.20
CA TYR A 265 -16.20 1.57 6.66
C TYR A 265 -17.21 2.49 7.32
N ARG A 266 -16.74 3.67 7.73
CA ARG A 266 -17.62 4.75 8.24
C ARG A 266 -18.28 5.52 7.08
N ALA A 267 -18.83 4.80 6.11
CA ALA A 267 -19.49 5.27 4.91
C ALA A 267 -20.43 4.19 4.34
N GLU A 268 -21.49 4.61 3.64
CA GLU A 268 -22.43 3.68 3.01
C GLU A 268 -21.74 2.79 1.96
N PRO A 269 -22.18 1.53 1.76
CA PRO A 269 -21.70 0.69 0.67
C PRO A 269 -22.05 1.33 -0.68
N GLY A 270 -21.05 1.52 -1.55
CA GLY A 270 -21.19 2.37 -2.75
C GLY A 270 -21.86 1.74 -3.96
N ASP A 271 -22.36 0.52 -3.82
CA ASP A 271 -22.85 -0.34 -4.89
C ASP A 271 -24.30 -0.79 -4.64
N PRO A 272 -25.04 -1.17 -5.69
CA PRO A 272 -26.45 -1.53 -5.59
C PRO A 272 -26.72 -2.84 -4.82
N GLU A 273 -25.68 -3.63 -4.50
CA GLU A 273 -25.79 -4.88 -3.73
C GLU A 273 -25.21 -4.73 -2.32
N HIS A 274 -25.30 -3.51 -1.77
CA HIS A 274 -25.05 -3.20 -0.36
C HIS A 274 -23.66 -3.61 0.15
N GLY A 275 -22.62 -3.47 -0.69
CA GLY A 275 -21.24 -3.80 -0.34
C GLY A 275 -20.76 -5.08 -1.01
N ARG A 276 -21.67 -5.86 -1.61
CA ARG A 276 -21.31 -7.14 -2.23
C ARG A 276 -20.58 -6.95 -3.56
N ASN A 277 -20.82 -5.84 -4.25
CA ASN A 277 -20.23 -5.57 -5.56
C ASN A 277 -19.34 -4.31 -5.54
N ASP A 278 -18.59 -4.10 -4.45
CA ASP A 278 -17.57 -3.03 -4.36
C ASP A 278 -16.39 -3.33 -5.30
N LEU A 279 -16.55 -2.94 -6.58
CA LEU A 279 -15.68 -3.31 -7.69
C LEU A 279 -14.19 -3.02 -7.46
N PRO A 280 -13.79 -1.85 -6.90
CA PRO A 280 -12.39 -1.59 -6.60
C PRO A 280 -11.74 -2.65 -5.69
N LYS A 281 -12.50 -3.36 -4.85
CA LYS A 281 -11.97 -4.37 -3.92
C LYS A 281 -11.75 -5.74 -4.56
N LEU A 282 -12.23 -5.95 -5.79
CA LEU A 282 -12.02 -7.18 -6.54
C LEU A 282 -10.63 -7.22 -7.16
N GLY A 283 -9.95 -8.35 -7.03
CA GLY A 283 -8.57 -8.45 -7.45
C GLY A 283 -7.88 -9.75 -7.12
N TYR A 284 -6.56 -9.76 -7.28
CA TYR A 284 -5.68 -10.88 -6.95
C TYR A 284 -4.23 -10.39 -6.80
N PHE A 285 -3.29 -11.26 -6.47
CA PHE A 285 -1.87 -10.90 -6.30
C PHE A 285 -0.97 -11.38 -7.43
N LEU A 286 -0.06 -10.50 -7.85
CA LEU A 286 1.20 -10.88 -8.50
C LEU A 286 2.30 -10.90 -7.42
N VAL A 287 2.81 -12.07 -7.10
CA VAL A 287 3.83 -12.25 -6.07
C VAL A 287 5.20 -12.31 -6.73
N ARG A 288 6.00 -11.27 -6.51
CA ARG A 288 7.39 -11.19 -6.96
C ARG A 288 8.27 -11.90 -5.93
N ILE A 289 9.01 -12.90 -6.40
CA ILE A 289 9.98 -13.65 -5.62
C ILE A 289 11.36 -13.03 -5.82
N TYR A 290 12.04 -12.78 -4.71
CA TYR A 290 13.44 -12.33 -4.68
C TYR A 290 14.33 -13.41 -4.07
N GLU A 291 15.65 -13.25 -4.10
CA GLU A 291 16.59 -14.17 -3.43
C GLU A 291 16.25 -14.40 -1.95
N ARG A 292 15.79 -13.34 -1.28
CA ARG A 292 15.42 -13.32 0.13
C ARG A 292 14.04 -12.66 0.26
N GLY A 293 12.99 -13.46 0.45
CA GLY A 293 11.64 -12.92 0.62
C GLY A 293 10.83 -12.76 -0.67
N HIS A 294 9.64 -12.17 -0.50
CA HIS A 294 8.63 -11.95 -1.53
C HIS A 294 7.93 -10.61 -1.36
N VAL A 295 7.28 -10.16 -2.44
CA VAL A 295 6.47 -8.95 -2.48
C VAL A 295 5.16 -9.22 -3.20
N CYS A 296 4.04 -8.96 -2.54
CA CYS A 296 2.69 -9.14 -3.09
C CYS A 296 2.18 -7.83 -3.69
N HIS A 297 2.13 -7.76 -5.03
CA HIS A 297 1.51 -6.65 -5.74
C HIS A 297 0.03 -6.93 -5.96
N VAL A 298 -0.83 -6.01 -5.53
CA VAL A 298 -2.26 -6.07 -5.78
C VAL A 298 -2.56 -5.72 -7.24
N VAL A 299 -3.34 -6.57 -7.89
CA VAL A 299 -4.01 -6.27 -9.16
C VAL A 299 -5.51 -6.15 -8.90
N ARG A 300 -6.04 -4.93 -9.02
CA ARG A 300 -7.49 -4.67 -8.98
C ARG A 300 -8.09 -4.95 -10.35
N THR A 301 -9.10 -5.80 -10.42
CA THR A 301 -9.82 -6.12 -11.67
C THR A 301 -10.94 -5.13 -11.96
N TYR A 302 -11.38 -4.37 -10.94
CA TYR A 302 -12.54 -3.48 -11.02
C TYR A 302 -13.80 -4.21 -11.52
N GLY A 303 -13.88 -5.53 -11.29
CA GLY A 303 -14.96 -6.40 -11.76
C GLY A 303 -15.11 -6.49 -13.28
N ALA A 304 -14.06 -6.15 -14.04
CA ALA A 304 -14.05 -6.23 -15.49
C ALA A 304 -14.37 -7.65 -15.98
N THR A 305 -15.11 -7.73 -17.09
CA THR A 305 -15.51 -8.98 -17.73
C THR A 305 -15.01 -9.06 -19.17
N VAL A 306 -14.97 -10.27 -19.69
CA VAL A 306 -14.78 -10.54 -21.12
C VAL A 306 -15.89 -11.48 -21.56
N GLU A 307 -16.55 -11.20 -22.69
CA GLU A 307 -17.58 -12.08 -23.25
C GLU A 307 -16.98 -13.37 -23.85
N PRO A 308 -17.76 -14.47 -23.94
CA PRO A 308 -17.33 -15.66 -24.66
C PRO A 308 -16.84 -15.35 -26.08
N GLY A 309 -15.69 -15.90 -26.45
CA GLY A 309 -15.08 -15.69 -27.78
C GLY A 309 -14.40 -14.33 -28.00
N GLN A 310 -14.49 -13.41 -27.04
CA GLN A 310 -13.76 -12.14 -27.10
C GLN A 310 -12.39 -12.25 -26.43
N THR A 311 -11.47 -11.37 -26.87
CA THR A 311 -10.16 -11.23 -26.25
C THR A 311 -10.01 -9.82 -25.69
N LEU A 312 -9.30 -9.69 -24.57
CA LEU A 312 -8.93 -8.41 -24.00
C LEU A 312 -8.20 -7.57 -25.06
N ALA A 313 -8.49 -6.27 -25.11
CA ALA A 313 -7.76 -5.32 -25.96
C ALA A 313 -6.25 -5.37 -25.64
N PRO A 314 -5.33 -5.28 -26.62
CA PRO A 314 -3.89 -5.42 -26.40
C PRO A 314 -3.40 -4.61 -25.20
N GLY A 315 -2.49 -5.19 -24.41
CA GLY A 315 -1.91 -4.49 -23.26
C GLY A 315 -1.17 -3.24 -23.72
N VAL A 316 -1.37 -2.13 -23.01
CA VAL A 316 -0.62 -0.90 -23.21
C VAL A 316 0.66 -0.95 -22.38
N GLU A 317 1.77 -0.40 -22.88
CA GLU A 317 2.98 -0.24 -22.06
C GLU A 317 2.60 0.56 -20.80
N GLY A 318 3.02 0.08 -19.63
CA GLY A 318 2.68 0.70 -18.36
C GLY A 318 3.92 0.89 -17.49
N VAL A 319 3.92 1.93 -16.67
CA VAL A 319 4.95 2.12 -15.65
C VAL A 319 4.75 1.11 -14.52
N PRO A 320 5.81 0.37 -14.10
CA PRO A 320 5.69 -0.56 -12.98
C PRO A 320 5.37 0.19 -11.69
N SER A 321 4.44 -0.33 -10.89
CA SER A 321 4.21 0.16 -9.53
C SER A 321 5.28 -0.36 -8.57
N LEU A 322 5.57 0.42 -7.54
CA LEU A 322 6.48 0.02 -6.47
C LEU A 322 5.70 -0.29 -5.22
N HIS A 323 5.91 -1.48 -4.67
CA HIS A 323 5.43 -1.80 -3.33
C HIS A 323 6.29 -1.09 -2.27
N THR A 324 5.76 -0.85 -1.07
CA THR A 324 6.50 -0.28 0.07
C THR A 324 7.85 -0.98 0.32
N LYS A 325 7.87 -2.32 0.28
CA LYS A 325 9.09 -3.16 0.39
C LYS A 325 10.15 -2.89 -0.69
N GLU A 326 9.74 -2.40 -1.87
CA GLU A 326 10.62 -2.15 -3.00
C GLU A 326 11.01 -0.66 -3.12
N ASN A 327 10.20 0.24 -2.57
CA ASN A 327 10.39 1.68 -2.70
C ASN A 327 11.41 2.23 -1.70
N HIS A 328 12.70 2.03 -1.97
CA HIS A 328 13.75 2.49 -1.05
C HIS A 328 13.96 4.02 -1.06
N ARG A 329 13.49 4.75 -2.08
CA ARG A 329 13.56 6.21 -2.21
C ARG A 329 12.15 6.82 -2.13
N ALA A 330 11.58 6.82 -0.93
CA ALA A 330 10.20 7.24 -0.67
C ALA A 330 10.12 8.47 0.28
N PRO A 331 10.41 9.70 -0.20
CA PRO A 331 10.38 10.91 0.66
C PRO A 331 8.98 11.41 0.98
N LEU A 332 7.94 11.00 0.22
CA LEU A 332 6.55 11.33 0.50
C LEU A 332 5.99 10.37 1.55
N GLY A 333 5.35 10.93 2.55
CA GLY A 333 4.60 10.25 3.58
C GLY A 333 3.19 10.80 3.73
N LEU A 334 2.43 10.16 4.61
CA LEU A 334 1.03 10.49 4.87
C LEU A 334 0.77 10.71 6.36
N ASP A 335 -0.01 11.74 6.67
CA ASP A 335 -0.53 12.00 8.01
C ASP A 335 -1.77 11.12 8.25
N LEU A 336 -1.62 10.08 9.07
CA LEU A 336 -2.69 9.13 9.38
C LEU A 336 -3.58 9.69 10.48
N ARG A 337 -4.43 10.66 10.10
CA ARG A 337 -5.36 11.33 11.02
C ARG A 337 -6.56 10.47 11.41
N GLN A 338 -7.00 9.62 10.50
CA GLN A 338 -8.06 8.64 10.76
C GLN A 338 -7.45 7.37 11.37
N PRO A 339 -8.20 6.64 12.22
CA PRO A 339 -7.78 5.32 12.67
C PRO A 339 -7.42 4.43 11.48
N TRP A 340 -6.22 3.86 11.48
CA TRP A 340 -5.66 3.06 10.38
C TRP A 340 -5.52 1.57 10.71
N ALA A 341 -5.73 1.20 11.97
CA ALA A 341 -5.75 -0.18 12.45
C ALA A 341 -6.94 -0.40 13.42
N GLU A 342 -8.07 0.26 13.15
CA GLU A 342 -9.31 0.10 13.92
C GLU A 342 -9.85 -1.32 13.80
N ILE A 343 -10.26 -1.87 14.94
CA ILE A 343 -11.03 -3.12 15.03
C ILE A 343 -12.49 -2.74 15.30
N VAL A 344 -13.38 -3.17 14.42
CA VAL A 344 -14.82 -2.96 14.54
C VAL A 344 -15.53 -4.26 14.94
N GLU A 345 -16.72 -4.13 15.52
CA GLU A 345 -17.63 -5.25 15.73
C GLU A 345 -18.63 -5.31 14.58
N ILE A 346 -18.59 -6.38 13.81
CA ILE A 346 -19.59 -6.70 12.79
C ILE A 346 -20.77 -7.38 13.49
N PRO A 347 -22.00 -6.85 13.35
CA PRO A 347 -23.19 -7.43 13.96
C PRO A 347 -23.58 -8.75 13.29
N PRO A 348 -24.39 -9.59 13.97
CA PRO A 348 -25.08 -10.70 13.34
C PRO A 348 -25.79 -10.28 12.04
N SER A 349 -25.54 -11.01 10.96
CA SER A 349 -25.97 -10.63 9.61
C SER A 349 -27.32 -11.23 9.19
N GLY A 350 -27.86 -12.19 9.94
CA GLY A 350 -29.00 -13.02 9.53
C GLY A 350 -28.64 -14.15 8.55
N ALA A 351 -27.42 -14.17 7.98
CA ALA A 351 -26.99 -15.18 7.01
C ALA A 351 -25.91 -16.11 7.59
N VAL A 352 -24.83 -15.52 8.10
CA VAL A 352 -23.65 -16.18 8.67
C VAL A 352 -23.25 -15.43 9.95
N ASP A 353 -22.65 -16.15 10.91
CA ASP A 353 -22.27 -15.62 12.23
C ASP A 353 -23.45 -15.04 13.05
N GLU A 354 -24.63 -15.65 12.99
CA GLU A 354 -25.87 -15.10 13.59
C GLU A 354 -25.86 -15.02 15.13
N PHE A 355 -25.05 -15.84 15.78
CA PHE A 355 -25.09 -15.98 17.24
C PHE A 355 -24.02 -15.17 17.99
N GLY A 356 -23.37 -14.21 17.32
CA GLY A 356 -22.34 -13.39 17.95
C GLY A 356 -21.93 -12.18 17.14
N ARG A 357 -21.19 -11.26 17.79
CA ARG A 357 -20.50 -10.17 17.09
C ARG A 357 -19.09 -10.62 16.73
N LYS A 358 -18.72 -10.44 15.47
CA LYS A 358 -17.38 -10.76 14.97
C LYS A 358 -16.51 -9.51 15.03
N LYS A 359 -15.29 -9.64 15.56
CA LYS A 359 -14.31 -8.55 15.52
C LYS A 359 -13.48 -8.64 14.25
N ALA A 360 -13.35 -7.52 13.55
CA ALA A 360 -12.56 -7.46 12.32
C ALA A 360 -11.77 -6.16 12.25
N ARG A 361 -10.50 -6.25 11.83
CA ARG A 361 -9.67 -5.09 11.52
C ARG A 361 -9.82 -4.68 10.05
N ASN A 362 -9.84 -3.39 9.77
CA ASN A 362 -9.79 -2.89 8.40
C ASN A 362 -8.33 -2.75 7.90
N ASP A 363 -7.90 -3.63 6.99
CA ASP A 363 -6.54 -3.61 6.41
C ASP A 363 -6.44 -2.94 5.02
N TYR A 364 -7.54 -2.43 4.47
CA TYR A 364 -7.51 -1.62 3.24
C TYR A 364 -6.66 -0.34 3.34
N PRO A 365 -6.55 0.36 4.49
CA PRO A 365 -5.55 1.42 4.66
C PRO A 365 -4.14 0.94 4.30
N VAL A 366 -3.73 -0.22 4.81
CA VAL A 366 -2.41 -0.81 4.58
C VAL A 366 -2.23 -1.19 3.10
N MET A 367 -3.24 -1.81 2.50
CA MET A 367 -3.26 -2.15 1.08
C MET A 367 -3.02 -0.91 0.19
N ALA A 368 -3.70 0.20 0.49
CA ALA A 368 -3.54 1.45 -0.26
C ALA A 368 -2.13 2.05 -0.09
N LEU A 369 -1.53 1.96 1.11
CA LEU A 369 -0.15 2.39 1.33
C LEU A 369 0.82 1.58 0.46
N TRP A 370 0.62 0.26 0.36
CA TRP A 370 1.45 -0.63 -0.45
C TRP A 370 1.33 -0.34 -1.94
N GLU A 371 0.11 -0.13 -2.45
CA GLU A 371 -0.12 0.19 -3.86
C GLU A 371 0.49 1.54 -4.27
N MET A 372 0.56 2.49 -3.34
CA MET A 372 1.23 3.79 -3.55
C MET A 372 2.74 3.75 -3.30
N GLY A 373 3.27 2.66 -2.71
CA GLY A 373 4.68 2.58 -2.31
C GLY A 373 5.06 3.53 -1.18
N ILE A 374 4.10 3.94 -0.33
CA ILE A 374 4.34 4.85 0.79
C ILE A 374 5.05 4.11 1.92
N ARG A 375 6.10 4.72 2.46
CA ARG A 375 6.84 4.21 3.62
C ARG A 375 6.68 5.06 4.86
N LYS A 376 6.63 6.38 4.71
CA LYS A 376 6.63 7.33 5.84
C LYS A 376 5.20 7.60 6.31
N LEU A 377 4.94 7.33 7.59
CA LEU A 377 3.64 7.47 8.22
C LEU A 377 3.78 8.40 9.42
N ARG A 378 2.98 9.47 9.45
CA ARG A 378 2.92 10.38 10.58
C ARG A 378 1.71 10.05 11.44
N VAL A 379 1.93 9.78 12.72
CA VAL A 379 0.93 9.26 13.66
C VAL A 379 0.98 9.99 15.01
N PRO A 380 -0.15 10.11 15.72
CA PRO A 380 -0.16 10.69 17.06
C PRO A 380 0.54 9.77 18.07
N VAL A 381 1.06 10.33 19.17
CA VAL A 381 1.66 9.54 20.27
C VAL A 381 0.70 8.50 20.86
N GLN A 382 -0.60 8.72 20.76
CA GLN A 382 -1.65 7.79 21.18
C GLN A 382 -1.53 6.43 20.50
N ASP A 383 -1.01 6.36 19.27
CA ASP A 383 -0.79 5.10 18.56
C ASP A 383 0.34 4.27 19.20
N VAL A 384 1.32 4.95 19.82
CA VAL A 384 2.36 4.29 20.63
C VAL A 384 1.81 3.90 21.99
N GLU A 385 0.84 4.62 22.55
CA GLU A 385 0.20 4.29 23.85
C GLU A 385 -0.66 3.02 23.76
N ASP A 386 -1.46 2.85 22.69
CA ASP A 386 -2.27 1.64 22.49
C ASP A 386 -1.39 0.45 22.08
N LEU A 387 -1.34 -0.59 22.93
CA LEU A 387 -0.56 -1.81 22.71
C LEU A 387 -0.85 -2.45 21.33
N ARG A 388 -2.11 -2.52 20.91
CA ARG A 388 -2.50 -3.20 19.67
C ARG A 388 -2.01 -2.43 18.45
N ILE A 389 -2.13 -1.10 18.49
CA ILE A 389 -1.66 -0.23 17.41
C ILE A 389 -0.14 -0.25 17.36
N ARG A 390 0.53 -0.21 18.52
CA ARG A 390 1.99 -0.34 18.63
C ARG A 390 2.52 -1.66 18.06
N GLU A 391 1.87 -2.79 18.34
CA GLU A 391 2.26 -4.06 17.70
C GLU A 391 2.02 -4.02 16.19
N ARG A 392 0.94 -3.39 15.73
CA ARG A 392 0.71 -3.18 14.30
C ARG A 392 1.80 -2.32 13.66
N MET A 393 2.31 -1.29 14.36
CA MET A 393 3.45 -0.49 13.91
C MET A 393 4.69 -1.38 13.74
N ARG A 394 4.99 -2.31 14.67
CA ARG A 394 6.11 -3.26 14.52
C ARG A 394 5.96 -4.16 13.30
N VAL A 395 4.75 -4.67 13.07
CA VAL A 395 4.43 -5.47 11.87
C VAL A 395 4.72 -4.64 10.61
N LEU A 396 4.21 -3.42 10.51
CA LEU A 396 4.45 -2.56 9.34
C LEU A 396 5.91 -2.12 9.19
N ARG A 397 6.65 -1.88 10.29
CA ARG A 397 8.09 -1.62 10.24
C ARG A 397 8.85 -2.76 9.59
N SER A 398 8.45 -4.01 9.83
CA SER A 398 9.07 -5.17 9.18
C SER A 398 8.86 -5.23 7.66
N LEU A 399 7.94 -4.43 7.11
CA LEU A 399 7.74 -4.23 5.68
C LEU A 399 8.41 -2.97 5.13
N GLY A 400 9.17 -2.28 5.98
CA GLY A 400 9.90 -1.06 5.64
C GLY A 400 9.15 0.23 5.94
N HIS A 401 7.97 0.21 6.57
CA HIS A 401 7.33 1.46 7.01
C HIS A 401 8.15 2.17 8.09
N GLN A 402 8.04 3.50 8.13
CA GLN A 402 8.73 4.38 9.05
C GLN A 402 7.70 5.30 9.72
N PHE A 403 7.84 5.54 11.03
CA PHE A 403 6.89 6.29 11.83
C PHE A 403 7.49 7.60 12.35
N THR A 404 6.83 8.70 12.00
CA THR A 404 6.98 10.01 12.65
C THR A 404 5.88 10.17 13.69
N VAL A 405 6.23 10.12 14.97
CA VAL A 405 5.29 10.23 16.09
C VAL A 405 5.26 11.67 16.56
N TYR A 406 4.09 12.30 16.58
CA TYR A 406 3.97 13.69 17.01
C TYR A 406 3.32 13.86 18.39
N THR A 407 3.82 14.85 19.13
CA THR A 407 3.27 15.31 20.43
C THR A 407 3.06 16.82 20.42
N PHE A 408 2.15 17.31 21.27
CA PHE A 408 2.16 18.72 21.69
C PHE A 408 2.93 18.83 23.00
N GLY A 409 4.02 19.59 22.99
CA GLY A 409 5.00 19.60 24.06
C GLY A 409 5.72 18.26 24.24
N VAL A 410 6.52 18.17 25.30
CA VAL A 410 7.18 16.93 25.71
C VAL A 410 6.24 16.14 26.63
N PRO A 411 5.98 14.84 26.38
CA PRO A 411 5.11 14.06 27.25
C PRO A 411 5.72 13.89 28.64
N GLU A 412 4.86 13.76 29.64
CA GLU A 412 5.23 13.53 31.04
C GLU A 412 4.64 12.20 31.56
N GLY A 413 5.13 11.74 32.71
CA GLY A 413 4.60 10.57 33.41
C GLY A 413 4.56 9.30 32.54
N PRO A 414 3.48 8.50 32.62
CA PRO A 414 3.36 7.23 31.90
C PRO A 414 3.55 7.34 30.40
N ARG A 415 3.08 8.43 29.78
CA ARG A 415 3.23 8.65 28.33
C ARG A 415 4.69 8.80 27.92
N ARG A 416 5.48 9.55 28.71
CA ARG A 416 6.93 9.68 28.49
C ARG A 416 7.61 8.33 28.61
N ASP A 417 7.24 7.58 29.63
CA ASP A 417 7.88 6.30 29.94
C ASP A 417 7.58 5.27 28.84
N ILE A 418 6.34 5.25 28.31
CA ILE A 418 5.95 4.47 27.12
C ILE A 418 6.75 4.88 25.87
N LEU A 419 6.89 6.18 25.60
CA LEU A 419 7.67 6.67 24.46
C LEU A 419 9.15 6.27 24.55
N VAL A 420 9.73 6.31 25.75
CA VAL A 420 11.11 5.89 26.03
C VAL A 420 11.27 4.37 25.89
N GLU A 421 10.37 3.60 26.49
CA GLU A 421 10.38 2.13 26.47
C GLU A 421 10.24 1.59 25.04
N HIS A 422 9.36 2.21 24.24
CA HIS A 422 9.04 1.77 22.90
C HIS A 422 9.58 2.70 21.80
N HIS A 423 10.72 3.34 22.05
CA HIS A 423 11.38 4.14 21.03
C HIS A 423 11.78 3.33 19.78
N ASP A 424 11.84 2.00 19.87
CA ASP A 424 12.14 1.07 18.77
C ASP A 424 11.17 1.19 17.59
N VAL A 425 9.93 1.64 17.85
CA VAL A 425 8.94 1.86 16.80
C VAL A 425 8.93 3.29 16.23
N VAL A 426 9.70 4.21 16.80
CA VAL A 426 9.69 5.64 16.46
C VAL A 426 10.94 6.02 15.68
N ASP A 427 10.80 6.36 14.40
CA ASP A 427 11.93 6.83 13.58
C ASP A 427 12.21 8.32 13.80
N VAL A 428 11.15 9.11 13.93
CA VAL A 428 11.21 10.56 14.26
C VAL A 428 10.17 10.86 15.33
N TRP A 429 10.59 11.57 16.38
CA TRP A 429 9.70 12.17 17.36
C TRP A 429 9.54 13.67 17.06
N GLU A 430 8.37 14.05 16.57
CA GLU A 430 8.01 15.44 16.30
C GLU A 430 7.39 16.10 17.54
N VAL A 431 7.98 17.21 17.98
CA VAL A 431 7.47 18.00 19.11
C VAL A 431 6.90 19.31 18.60
N VAL A 432 5.58 19.44 18.64
CA VAL A 432 4.88 20.70 18.40
C VAL A 432 4.99 21.56 19.66
N CYS A 433 5.69 22.69 19.55
CA CYS A 433 6.08 23.54 20.65
C CYS A 433 5.35 24.88 20.59
N ASP A 434 4.80 25.33 21.72
CA ASP A 434 4.46 26.74 21.88
C ASP A 434 5.74 27.57 21.93
N TRP A 435 5.91 28.51 21.00
CA TRP A 435 7.21 29.12 20.74
C TRP A 435 7.80 29.92 21.93
N PRO A 436 7.01 30.62 22.76
CA PRO A 436 7.51 31.24 23.97
C PRO A 436 8.21 30.26 24.93
N GLU A 437 7.79 29.00 24.94
CA GLU A 437 8.31 27.93 25.81
C GLU A 437 9.44 27.09 25.16
N VAL A 438 10.01 27.54 24.04
CA VAL A 438 10.96 26.74 23.26
C VAL A 438 12.20 26.30 24.05
N ARG A 439 12.76 27.16 24.91
CA ARG A 439 13.94 26.82 25.71
C ARG A 439 13.66 25.67 26.66
N ARG A 440 12.55 25.76 27.40
CA ARG A 440 12.10 24.70 28.33
C ARG A 440 11.77 23.41 27.59
N THR A 441 11.18 23.53 26.40
CA THR A 441 10.89 22.38 25.54
C THR A 441 12.17 21.67 25.09
N VAL A 442 13.20 22.42 24.66
CA VAL A 442 14.51 21.85 24.27
C VAL A 442 15.18 21.14 25.45
N GLU A 443 15.13 21.72 26.66
CA GLU A 443 15.65 21.07 27.87
C GLU A 443 14.91 19.75 28.17
N ALA A 444 13.58 19.75 28.10
CA ALA A 444 12.78 18.54 28.31
C ALA A 444 13.04 17.47 27.22
N ILE A 445 13.24 17.86 25.96
CA ILE A 445 13.65 16.92 24.89
C ILE A 445 15.00 16.29 25.24
N ARG A 446 15.96 17.08 25.74
CA ARG A 446 17.28 16.58 26.17
C ARG A 446 17.15 15.50 27.25
N GLU A 447 16.28 15.71 28.23
CA GLU A 447 16.03 14.73 29.30
C GLU A 447 15.46 13.42 28.78
N VAL A 448 14.57 13.46 27.79
CA VAL A 448 14.02 12.26 27.15
C VAL A 448 15.09 11.57 26.30
N LYS A 449 15.85 12.32 25.49
CA LYS A 449 16.95 11.77 24.66
C LYS A 449 18.08 11.16 25.49
N ALA A 450 18.26 11.60 26.73
CA ALA A 450 19.19 10.97 27.67
C ALA A 450 18.78 9.55 28.08
N LYS A 451 17.50 9.18 27.90
CA LYS A 451 16.93 7.86 28.24
C LYS A 451 16.71 6.97 27.02
N ALA A 452 16.46 7.55 25.85
CA ALA A 452 16.25 6.82 24.60
C ALA A 452 16.86 7.57 23.40
N PRO A 453 17.48 6.87 22.42
CA PRO A 453 18.13 7.47 21.26
C PRO A 453 17.11 7.93 20.20
N LEU A 454 16.24 8.87 20.54
CA LEU A 454 15.22 9.42 19.64
C LEU A 454 15.78 10.52 18.73
N THR A 455 15.38 10.50 17.46
CA THR A 455 15.53 11.63 16.53
C THR A 455 14.42 12.64 16.80
N ALA A 456 14.74 13.83 17.30
CA ALA A 456 13.76 14.84 17.70
C ALA A 456 13.65 15.98 16.67
N TYR A 457 12.45 16.16 16.12
CA TYR A 457 12.14 17.27 15.22
C TYR A 457 11.28 18.31 15.95
N LEU A 458 11.62 19.59 15.79
CA LEU A 458 10.86 20.67 16.40
C LEU A 458 9.89 21.30 15.41
N SER A 459 8.64 21.48 15.83
CA SER A 459 7.60 22.16 15.06
C SER A 459 7.05 23.35 15.84
N ARG A 460 6.97 24.52 15.20
CA ARG A 460 6.47 25.75 15.86
C ARG A 460 4.95 25.81 15.81
N LEU A 461 4.27 25.82 16.96
CA LEU A 461 2.84 26.17 17.03
C LEU A 461 2.67 27.66 16.67
N ARG A 462 1.66 27.98 15.86
CA ARG A 462 1.39 29.35 15.44
C ARG A 462 0.33 29.98 16.34
N SER A 463 0.65 31.13 16.94
CA SER A 463 -0.28 31.94 17.71
C SER A 463 -1.17 32.81 16.79
N LYS A 464 -2.18 33.44 17.40
CA LYS A 464 -3.14 34.36 16.75
C LYS A 464 -2.47 35.53 16.02
N ASP A 465 -1.26 35.91 16.44
CA ASP A 465 -0.51 37.07 15.91
C ASP A 465 0.06 36.83 14.49
N HIS A 466 -0.08 35.61 13.97
CA HIS A 466 0.42 35.20 12.66
C HIS A 466 -0.70 35.04 11.61
N ALA A 467 -1.93 35.48 11.90
CA ALA A 467 -3.05 35.54 10.95
C ALA A 467 -2.93 36.76 10.02
N PRO A 468 -3.42 36.70 8.75
CA PRO A 468 -3.40 37.85 7.84
C PRO A 468 -4.11 39.07 8.44
N ALA A 469 -3.55 40.27 8.21
CA ALA A 469 -4.01 41.56 8.75
C ALA A 469 -5.36 42.07 8.19
N ASP A 470 -6.05 41.30 7.33
CA ASP A 470 -7.44 41.54 6.93
C ASP A 470 -8.35 41.19 8.12
N GLY A 471 -8.50 42.14 9.04
CA GLY A 471 -9.23 42.02 10.29
C GLY A 471 -10.75 41.83 10.16
N SER A 472 -11.28 41.24 9.09
CA SER A 472 -12.72 41.02 8.92
C SER A 472 -13.20 39.61 9.32
N ARG A 473 -12.31 38.59 9.31
CA ARG A 473 -12.69 37.19 9.62
C ARG A 473 -11.60 36.44 10.39
N TYR A 474 -11.90 36.04 11.61
CA TYR A 474 -11.03 35.22 12.45
C TYR A 474 -11.48 33.76 12.41
N TYR A 475 -10.60 32.86 11.97
CA TYR A 475 -10.84 31.41 11.92
C TYR A 475 -10.07 30.72 13.04
N HIS A 476 -10.75 29.93 13.89
CA HIS A 476 -10.12 29.10 14.91
C HIS A 476 -9.49 27.84 14.28
N ALA A 477 -8.36 28.01 13.59
CA ALA A 477 -7.59 26.92 13.00
C ALA A 477 -6.28 26.72 13.77
N ILE A 478 -5.96 25.47 14.12
CA ILE A 478 -4.66 25.12 14.72
C ILE A 478 -3.66 24.89 13.58
N ASP A 479 -2.58 25.66 13.63
CA ASP A 479 -1.51 25.61 12.64
C ASP A 479 -0.16 25.43 13.33
N HIS A 480 0.71 24.62 12.74
CA HIS A 480 2.07 24.44 13.20
C HIS A 480 3.05 24.24 12.04
N GLY A 481 4.33 24.39 12.33
CA GLY A 481 5.45 24.33 11.40
C GLY A 481 5.96 25.72 10.99
N PHE A 482 7.24 25.78 10.67
CA PHE A 482 7.93 26.98 10.19
C PHE A 482 7.54 27.30 8.74
N LEU A 483 7.44 28.58 8.41
CA LEU A 483 7.46 29.04 7.03
C LEU A 483 8.91 29.11 6.54
N SER A 484 9.13 28.95 5.23
CA SER A 484 10.45 29.11 4.61
C SER A 484 11.10 30.47 4.91
N THR A 485 10.30 31.51 5.10
CA THR A 485 10.73 32.86 5.46
C THR A 485 11.23 32.99 6.91
N GLU A 486 10.97 32.01 7.77
CA GLU A 486 11.33 32.02 9.19
C GLU A 486 12.72 31.41 9.47
N ARG A 487 13.58 31.29 8.45
CA ARG A 487 14.95 30.78 8.55
C ARG A 487 15.74 31.39 9.73
N GLY A 488 15.67 32.70 9.91
CA GLY A 488 16.41 33.39 10.98
C GLY A 488 16.01 32.93 12.39
N VAL A 489 14.77 32.47 12.57
CA VAL A 489 14.28 31.91 13.84
C VAL A 489 14.93 30.56 14.12
N ILE A 490 15.05 29.71 13.09
CA ILE A 490 15.70 28.39 13.17
C ILE A 490 17.19 28.58 13.48
N GLU A 491 17.88 29.47 12.73
CA GLU A 491 19.29 29.77 12.95
C GLU A 491 19.55 30.34 14.35
N GLY A 492 18.71 31.26 14.81
CA GLY A 492 18.82 31.84 16.15
C GLY A 492 18.73 30.77 17.25
N LEU A 493 17.86 29.79 17.08
CA LEU A 493 17.72 28.67 18.02
C LEU A 493 18.93 27.74 17.98
N LEU A 494 19.42 27.36 16.79
CA LEU A 494 20.60 26.48 16.66
C LEU A 494 21.89 27.12 17.17
N ARG A 495 22.00 28.46 17.14
CA ARG A 495 23.13 29.22 17.70
C ARG A 495 23.09 29.31 19.23
N ALA A 496 21.94 29.08 19.86
CA ALA A 496 21.86 29.05 21.32
C ALA A 496 22.59 27.81 21.86
N GLU A 497 23.40 27.99 22.91
CA GLU A 497 24.29 26.95 23.44
C GLU A 497 23.55 25.62 23.64
N ASP A 498 24.17 24.55 23.14
CA ASP A 498 23.75 23.15 23.20
C ASP A 498 22.44 22.74 22.50
N THR A 499 21.73 23.63 21.81
CA THR A 499 20.46 23.25 21.13
C THR A 499 20.67 22.37 19.90
N ALA A 500 21.72 22.65 19.12
CA ALA A 500 22.08 21.86 17.93
C ALA A 500 22.45 20.39 18.23
N SER A 501 22.77 20.08 19.49
CA SER A 501 23.01 18.69 19.94
C SER A 501 21.73 17.92 20.30
N VAL A 502 20.62 18.63 20.48
CA VAL A 502 19.34 18.08 20.94
C VAL A 502 18.35 17.94 19.80
N ILE A 503 18.25 18.98 18.96
CA ILE A 503 17.27 19.05 17.87
C ILE A 503 17.91 18.55 16.58
N ASP A 504 17.41 17.43 16.07
CA ASP A 504 17.96 16.77 14.87
C ASP A 504 17.33 17.31 13.59
N GLY A 505 16.16 17.97 13.68
CA GLY A 505 15.48 18.54 12.52
C GLY A 505 14.33 19.47 12.86
N PHE A 506 13.73 20.05 11.81
CA PHE A 506 12.62 21.00 11.92
C PHE A 506 11.47 20.64 11.00
N VAL A 507 10.27 21.03 11.40
CA VAL A 507 9.05 20.84 10.61
C VAL A 507 8.63 22.15 9.96
N CYS A 508 8.68 22.21 8.64
CA CYS A 508 8.17 23.30 7.83
C CYS A 508 6.74 23.02 7.36
N ARG A 509 6.03 24.06 6.89
CA ARG A 509 4.66 23.92 6.38
C ARG A 509 4.47 24.59 5.02
N VAL A 510 3.61 23.99 4.20
CA VAL A 510 3.13 24.56 2.93
C VAL A 510 1.64 24.82 3.06
N ALA A 511 1.26 26.10 3.01
CA ALA A 511 -0.15 26.51 2.95
C ALA A 511 -0.80 26.07 1.63
N ARG A 512 -2.13 25.94 1.59
CA ARG A 512 -2.86 25.48 0.39
C ARG A 512 -2.57 26.34 -0.85
N GLN A 513 -2.41 27.64 -0.66
CA GLN A 513 -2.19 28.63 -1.72
C GLN A 513 -0.72 28.70 -2.17
N ALA A 514 0.20 28.16 -1.37
CA ALA A 514 1.62 28.14 -1.68
C ALA A 514 1.95 26.93 -2.56
N SER A 515 2.93 27.11 -3.45
CA SER A 515 3.47 26.07 -4.32
C SER A 515 4.32 25.09 -3.50
N PRO A 516 3.98 23.78 -3.47
CA PRO A 516 4.85 22.77 -2.90
C PRO A 516 6.26 22.78 -3.51
N TRP A 517 6.38 23.02 -4.83
CA TRP A 517 7.66 23.08 -5.52
C TRP A 517 8.62 24.09 -4.89
N VAL A 518 8.13 25.31 -4.64
CA VAL A 518 8.94 26.40 -4.08
C VAL A 518 9.24 26.18 -2.61
N GLU A 519 8.22 25.89 -1.80
CA GLU A 519 8.36 25.82 -0.34
C GLU A 519 9.18 24.60 0.12
N ILE A 520 9.04 23.45 -0.55
CA ILE A 520 9.84 22.24 -0.24
C ILE A 520 11.31 22.48 -0.61
N ALA A 521 11.60 23.11 -1.74
CA ALA A 521 12.97 23.46 -2.12
C ALA A 521 13.61 24.44 -1.13
N ALA A 522 12.85 25.46 -0.69
CA ALA A 522 13.34 26.41 0.31
C ALA A 522 13.61 25.73 1.66
N ALA A 523 12.73 24.84 2.11
CA ALA A 523 12.93 24.05 3.32
C ALA A 523 14.16 23.12 3.20
N GLY A 524 14.35 22.48 2.05
CA GLY A 524 15.53 21.65 1.76
C GLY A 524 16.84 22.44 1.76
N ALA A 525 16.85 23.65 1.21
CA ALA A 525 18.01 24.53 1.26
C ALA A 525 18.39 24.89 2.70
N ILE A 526 17.40 25.26 3.53
CA ILE A 526 17.61 25.54 4.96
C ILE A 526 18.19 24.30 5.66
N ALA A 527 17.60 23.13 5.44
CA ALA A 527 18.02 21.87 6.06
C ALA A 527 19.47 21.49 5.68
N SER A 528 19.81 21.62 4.40
CA SER A 528 21.13 21.31 3.85
C SER A 528 22.21 22.26 4.40
N GLU A 529 21.95 23.56 4.40
CA GLU A 529 22.89 24.57 4.90
C GLU A 529 23.11 24.47 6.41
N LEU A 530 22.06 24.19 7.18
CA LEU A 530 22.12 24.02 8.64
C LEU A 530 22.52 22.61 9.07
N ARG A 531 22.62 21.66 8.12
CA ARG A 531 22.94 20.24 8.35
C ARG A 531 21.98 19.56 9.34
N THR A 532 20.71 19.86 9.21
CA THR A 532 19.63 19.27 10.02
C THR A 532 18.67 18.49 9.14
N GLY A 533 17.93 17.55 9.72
CA GLY A 533 16.78 16.94 9.05
C GLY A 533 15.64 17.95 8.85
N CYS A 534 14.77 17.66 7.89
CA CYS A 534 13.57 18.47 7.68
C CYS A 534 12.38 17.62 7.29
N ALA A 535 11.24 17.89 7.93
CA ALA A 535 9.93 17.43 7.48
C ALA A 535 9.12 18.62 6.97
N VAL A 536 8.30 18.42 5.94
CA VAL A 536 7.44 19.46 5.37
C VAL A 536 6.00 18.97 5.34
N HIS A 537 5.10 19.71 5.98
CA HIS A 537 3.67 19.40 5.99
C HIS A 537 2.95 20.16 4.88
N VAL A 538 2.45 19.42 3.90
CA VAL A 538 1.67 19.97 2.79
C VAL A 538 0.20 19.92 3.16
N ARG A 539 -0.38 21.09 3.44
CA ARG A 539 -1.81 21.18 3.75
C ARG A 539 -2.64 21.01 2.49
N MET A 540 -3.67 20.17 2.57
CA MET A 540 -4.66 20.01 1.52
C MET A 540 -5.87 20.94 1.69
N ALA A 541 -6.02 21.61 2.83
CA ALA A 541 -7.04 22.64 3.05
C ALA A 541 -6.44 24.03 3.26
N SER A 542 -7.23 25.07 2.94
CA SER A 542 -6.91 26.45 3.31
C SER A 542 -7.02 26.67 4.82
N GLY A 543 -6.72 27.90 5.27
CA GLY A 543 -6.97 28.32 6.65
C GLY A 543 -8.46 28.47 6.99
N ASN A 544 -9.35 28.47 6.00
CA ASN A 544 -10.79 28.59 6.21
C ASN A 544 -11.42 27.20 6.46
N PRO A 545 -11.90 26.89 7.67
CA PRO A 545 -12.49 25.59 8.00
C PRO A 545 -13.81 25.28 7.29
N ALA A 546 -14.47 26.29 6.70
CA ALA A 546 -15.73 26.11 5.98
C ALA A 546 -15.53 25.87 4.47
N GLU A 547 -14.32 26.13 3.94
CA GLU A 547 -14.03 25.91 2.53
C GLU A 547 -13.81 24.43 2.24
N SER A 548 -14.38 23.95 1.14
CA SER A 548 -14.26 22.54 0.73
C SER A 548 -13.34 22.36 -0.46
N PHE A 549 -12.45 21.36 -0.39
CA PHE A 549 -11.50 21.03 -1.47
C PHE A 549 -11.80 19.63 -2.03
N LYS A 550 -12.92 19.52 -2.77
CA LYS A 550 -13.42 18.26 -3.35
C LYS A 550 -13.04 18.05 -4.81
N ASP A 551 -12.25 18.95 -5.40
CA ASP A 551 -11.71 18.78 -6.75
C ASP A 551 -10.57 17.76 -6.71
N ASP A 552 -10.81 16.58 -7.27
CA ASP A 552 -9.85 15.47 -7.30
C ASP A 552 -8.63 15.79 -8.17
N LEU A 553 -8.80 16.57 -9.24
CA LEU A 553 -7.73 16.96 -10.15
C LEU A 553 -6.79 17.97 -9.48
N ASP A 554 -7.35 18.99 -8.81
CA ASP A 554 -6.57 19.98 -8.07
C ASP A 554 -5.77 19.32 -6.92
N ASN A 555 -6.41 18.42 -6.16
CA ASN A 555 -5.74 17.66 -5.12
C ASN A 555 -4.64 16.74 -5.68
N ALA A 556 -4.89 16.05 -6.79
CA ALA A 556 -3.89 15.20 -7.43
C ALA A 556 -2.69 15.98 -7.98
N ASN A 557 -2.93 17.15 -8.60
CA ASN A 557 -1.86 18.05 -9.05
C ASN A 557 -0.97 18.50 -7.88
N ARG A 558 -1.59 18.91 -6.76
CA ARG A 558 -0.85 19.36 -5.57
C ARG A 558 0.03 18.25 -4.99
N VAL A 559 -0.47 17.02 -4.96
CA VAL A 559 0.27 15.84 -4.48
C VAL A 559 1.40 15.47 -5.46
N ALA A 560 1.15 15.57 -6.77
CA ALA A 560 2.19 15.38 -7.79
C ALA A 560 3.34 16.40 -7.61
N GLU A 561 2.99 17.69 -7.46
CA GLU A 561 3.96 18.77 -7.23
C GLU A 561 4.82 18.51 -5.99
N ALA A 562 4.16 18.11 -4.89
CA ALA A 562 4.83 17.80 -3.62
C ALA A 562 5.77 16.60 -3.73
N LEU A 563 5.32 15.51 -4.37
CA LEU A 563 6.13 14.30 -4.55
C LEU A 563 7.37 14.59 -5.39
N VAL A 564 7.22 15.27 -6.52
CA VAL A 564 8.34 15.59 -7.39
C VAL A 564 9.34 16.52 -6.69
N ALA A 565 8.84 17.54 -5.98
CA ALA A 565 9.70 18.43 -5.20
C ALA A 565 10.49 17.67 -4.13
N ALA A 566 9.83 16.74 -3.41
CA ALA A 566 10.47 15.88 -2.42
C ALA A 566 11.56 14.98 -3.05
N MET A 567 11.27 14.39 -4.21
CA MET A 567 12.21 13.54 -4.93
C MET A 567 13.46 14.32 -5.39
N ALA A 568 13.30 15.58 -5.79
CA ALA A 568 14.40 16.47 -6.15
C ALA A 568 15.31 16.83 -4.94
N GLN A 569 14.76 16.85 -3.72
CA GLN A 569 15.53 17.07 -2.50
C GLN A 569 16.15 15.78 -1.92
N SER A 570 15.92 14.62 -2.53
CA SER A 570 16.34 13.31 -2.01
C SER A 570 17.66 12.81 -2.61
N ALA A 571 18.63 13.72 -2.86
CA ALA A 571 19.92 13.36 -3.45
C ALA A 571 20.83 12.63 -2.42
N PRO A 572 21.61 11.61 -2.85
CA PRO A 572 22.53 10.91 -1.95
C PRO A 572 23.52 11.86 -1.28
N GLY A 573 23.72 11.71 0.04
CA GLY A 573 24.69 12.49 0.81
C GLY A 573 24.20 13.84 1.33
N GLN A 574 22.94 14.21 1.09
CA GLN A 574 22.30 15.38 1.72
C GLN A 574 21.27 14.95 2.78
N PRO A 575 21.01 15.78 3.82
CA PRO A 575 19.85 15.60 4.68
C PRO A 575 18.59 15.64 3.81
N GLY A 576 17.88 14.50 3.73
CA GLY A 576 16.66 14.42 2.93
C GLY A 576 15.54 15.28 3.52
N VAL A 577 14.61 15.69 2.65
CA VAL A 577 13.37 16.35 3.05
C VAL A 577 12.24 15.34 3.00
N ASP A 578 11.67 15.04 4.16
CA ASP A 578 10.48 14.20 4.26
C ASP A 578 9.23 15.07 4.08
N VAL A 579 8.29 14.66 3.24
CA VAL A 579 7.10 15.46 2.93
C VAL A 579 5.85 14.70 3.32
N PHE A 580 5.01 15.27 4.18
CA PHE A 580 3.75 14.66 4.62
C PHE A 580 2.55 15.36 4.00
N ILE A 581 1.71 14.61 3.29
CA ILE A 581 0.38 15.07 2.88
C ILE A 581 -0.58 14.88 4.06
N ASP A 582 -1.30 15.94 4.44
CA ASP A 582 -2.14 15.93 5.66
C ASP A 582 -3.49 15.20 5.52
N THR A 583 -3.76 14.61 4.35
CA THR A 583 -5.06 14.03 4.00
C THR A 583 -4.89 12.74 3.21
N PHE A 584 -4.78 11.62 3.93
CA PHE A 584 -4.74 10.29 3.33
C PHE A 584 -6.12 9.87 2.80
N ALA A 585 -7.12 9.78 3.68
CA ALA A 585 -8.50 9.46 3.33
C ALA A 585 -9.38 10.72 3.36
N ASP A 586 -10.49 10.69 2.61
CA ASP A 586 -11.50 11.74 2.59
C ASP A 586 -11.86 12.26 3.99
N VAL A 587 -12.00 13.58 4.08
CA VAL A 587 -12.62 14.27 5.21
C VAL A 587 -13.95 14.79 4.69
N ASP A 588 -15.01 14.02 4.94
CA ASP A 588 -16.37 14.27 4.43
C ASP A 588 -17.29 14.94 5.46
N ARG A 589 -16.82 15.13 6.70
CA ARG A 589 -17.57 15.68 7.83
C ARG A 589 -16.70 16.61 8.69
N GLY A 590 -17.35 17.55 9.38
CA GLY A 590 -16.66 18.51 10.25
C GLY A 590 -15.97 19.64 9.49
N TYR A 591 -14.81 20.07 9.98
CA TYR A 591 -14.05 21.19 9.42
C TYR A 591 -13.11 20.75 8.29
N PHE A 592 -12.86 21.66 7.34
CA PHE A 592 -11.92 21.49 6.23
C PHE A 592 -12.29 20.29 5.33
N VAL A 593 -13.55 20.19 4.91
CA VAL A 593 -14.02 19.08 4.06
C VAL A 593 -13.21 18.99 2.77
N ARG A 594 -12.68 17.82 2.43
CA ARG A 594 -11.79 17.63 1.27
C ARG A 594 -11.62 16.18 0.88
N ASN A 595 -11.31 15.93 -0.38
CA ASN A 595 -10.95 14.59 -0.84
C ASN A 595 -9.51 14.26 -0.44
N GLY A 596 -9.27 13.01 -0.07
CA GLY A 596 -7.94 12.45 0.17
C GLY A 596 -7.36 11.78 -1.08
N LEU A 597 -6.33 10.96 -0.87
CA LEU A 597 -5.82 10.04 -1.88
C LEU A 597 -6.72 8.82 -2.06
N VAL A 598 -7.47 8.46 -1.01
CA VAL A 598 -8.47 7.40 -1.03
C VAL A 598 -9.81 7.90 -0.50
N ASP A 599 -10.90 7.26 -0.90
CA ASP A 599 -12.23 7.56 -0.36
C ASP A 599 -12.43 7.00 1.06
N ARG A 600 -13.63 7.18 1.63
CA ARG A 600 -13.98 6.65 2.97
C ARG A 600 -14.07 5.13 3.05
N ARG A 601 -14.06 4.43 1.91
CA ARG A 601 -13.98 2.95 1.80
C ARG A 601 -12.55 2.49 1.52
N TYR A 602 -11.59 3.41 1.52
CA TYR A 602 -10.19 3.21 1.15
C TYR A 602 -10.00 2.73 -0.30
N ASN A 603 -10.93 3.09 -1.18
CA ASN A 603 -10.79 2.88 -2.62
C ASN A 603 -9.90 3.99 -3.23
N PRO A 604 -9.00 3.67 -4.17
CA PRO A 604 -8.10 4.66 -4.78
C PRO A 604 -8.85 5.81 -5.47
N ARG A 605 -8.41 7.04 -5.23
CA ARG A 605 -8.76 8.24 -6.02
C ARG A 605 -7.63 8.60 -6.99
N LEU A 606 -7.82 9.63 -7.82
CA LEU A 606 -6.81 10.07 -8.79
C LEU A 606 -5.45 10.34 -8.13
N GLY A 607 -5.45 10.95 -6.95
CA GLY A 607 -4.21 11.20 -6.18
C GLY A 607 -3.43 9.93 -5.84
N SER A 608 -4.09 8.81 -5.54
CA SER A 608 -3.42 7.52 -5.29
C SER A 608 -2.72 6.99 -6.54
N HIS A 609 -3.41 7.04 -7.69
CA HIS A 609 -2.84 6.62 -8.98
C HIS A 609 -1.63 7.46 -9.36
N VAL A 610 -1.73 8.78 -9.16
CA VAL A 610 -0.63 9.72 -9.42
C VAL A 610 0.60 9.38 -8.59
N VAL A 611 0.45 9.16 -7.29
CA VAL A 611 1.58 8.77 -6.41
C VAL A 611 2.19 7.45 -6.89
N ARG A 612 1.35 6.42 -7.10
CA ARG A 612 1.77 5.09 -7.56
C ARG A 612 2.61 5.15 -8.84
N HIS A 613 2.11 5.82 -9.87
CA HIS A 613 2.75 5.84 -11.19
C HIS A 613 3.93 6.80 -11.23
N LEU A 614 3.87 7.91 -10.51
CA LEU A 614 4.99 8.86 -10.44
C LEU A 614 6.18 8.26 -9.69
N TYR A 615 5.96 7.53 -8.59
CA TYR A 615 7.03 6.77 -7.93
C TYR A 615 7.67 5.73 -8.86
N GLY A 616 6.85 4.96 -9.57
CA GLY A 616 7.33 3.98 -10.54
C GLY A 616 8.19 4.61 -11.64
N ALA A 617 7.78 5.77 -12.15
CA ALA A 617 8.49 6.45 -13.23
C ALA A 617 9.80 7.09 -12.77
N LEU A 618 9.77 7.79 -11.62
CA LEU A 618 10.93 8.51 -11.10
C LEU A 618 12.01 7.57 -10.56
N SER A 619 11.62 6.44 -9.98
CA SER A 619 12.55 5.46 -9.40
C SER A 619 13.09 4.45 -10.41
N ALA A 620 12.72 4.56 -11.69
CA ALA A 620 13.26 3.73 -12.76
C ALA A 620 14.78 3.91 -12.99
N SER A 621 15.37 4.98 -12.45
CA SER A 621 16.82 5.22 -12.45
C SER A 621 17.31 5.51 -11.04
N PRO A 622 18.50 5.03 -10.65
CA PRO A 622 19.11 5.36 -9.37
C PRO A 622 19.67 6.80 -9.34
N HIS A 623 19.78 7.49 -10.48
CA HIS A 623 20.38 8.82 -10.53
C HIS A 623 19.54 9.87 -9.76
N ALA A 624 20.25 10.82 -9.14
CA ALA A 624 19.62 11.94 -8.47
C ALA A 624 18.86 12.82 -9.48
N LEU A 625 17.79 13.45 -9.01
CA LEU A 625 17.00 14.39 -9.81
C LEU A 625 17.40 15.79 -9.39
N THR A 626 17.74 16.64 -10.35
CA THR A 626 17.98 18.06 -10.13
C THR A 626 16.74 18.84 -10.54
N PRO A 627 16.24 19.75 -9.68
CA PRO A 627 15.06 20.56 -10.02
C PRO A 627 15.38 21.54 -11.14
N GLY A 628 14.45 21.68 -12.08
CA GLY A 628 14.47 22.65 -13.16
C GLY A 628 13.51 23.82 -12.92
N GLU A 629 12.80 24.23 -13.97
CA GLU A 629 11.92 25.41 -13.97
C GLU A 629 10.47 25.02 -13.67
N LEU A 630 9.75 25.89 -12.95
CA LEU A 630 8.28 25.87 -12.83
C LEU A 630 7.69 26.96 -13.73
N ARG A 631 6.82 26.59 -14.67
CA ARG A 631 6.23 27.50 -15.66
C ARG A 631 4.71 27.30 -15.75
N GLY A 632 3.97 28.39 -15.97
CA GLY A 632 2.54 28.34 -16.32
C GLY A 632 2.35 27.90 -17.79
N VAL A 633 1.41 26.98 -18.03
CA VAL A 633 1.09 26.46 -19.37
C VAL A 633 -0.43 26.36 -19.53
N GLY A 634 -1.01 27.30 -20.29
CA GLY A 634 -2.47 27.37 -20.48
C GLY A 634 -3.21 27.49 -19.15
N PHE A 635 -4.13 26.55 -18.89
CA PHE A 635 -4.86 26.41 -17.62
C PHE A 635 -4.20 25.34 -16.75
N GLY A 636 -2.93 25.56 -16.40
CA GLY A 636 -2.14 24.60 -15.66
C GLY A 636 -0.71 25.06 -15.48
N ARG A 637 0.10 24.17 -14.91
CA ARG A 637 1.52 24.42 -14.62
C ARG A 637 2.36 23.21 -15.05
N LEU A 638 3.64 23.46 -15.30
CA LEU A 638 4.62 22.46 -15.66
C LEU A 638 5.89 22.67 -14.84
N CYS A 639 6.42 21.61 -14.21
CA CYS A 639 7.75 21.65 -13.61
C CYS A 639 8.70 20.67 -14.30
N THR A 640 9.93 21.10 -14.56
CA THR A 640 10.96 20.26 -15.15
C THR A 640 11.92 19.72 -14.10
N LEU A 641 12.44 18.51 -14.34
CA LEU A 641 13.57 17.93 -13.61
C LEU A 641 14.57 17.37 -14.60
N GLU A 642 15.83 17.35 -14.20
CA GLU A 642 16.90 16.76 -14.98
C GLU A 642 17.55 15.62 -14.21
N ARG A 643 17.95 14.58 -14.93
CA ARG A 643 18.99 13.62 -14.53
C ARG A 643 19.94 13.47 -15.71
N SER A 644 21.13 12.93 -15.49
CA SER A 644 22.29 13.00 -16.41
C SER A 644 22.00 12.84 -17.92
N GLU A 645 21.03 12.00 -18.31
CA GLU A 645 20.66 11.79 -19.72
C GLU A 645 19.16 11.95 -20.02
N GLU A 646 18.40 12.57 -19.12
CA GLU A 646 16.95 12.69 -19.27
C GLU A 646 16.41 13.99 -18.69
N LEU A 647 15.56 14.66 -19.46
CA LEU A 647 14.71 15.75 -19.00
C LEU A 647 13.32 15.18 -18.73
N LEU A 648 12.76 15.46 -17.57
CA LEU A 648 11.42 15.08 -17.15
C LEU A 648 10.58 16.35 -17.03
N ALA A 649 9.34 16.31 -17.49
CA ALA A 649 8.38 17.40 -17.34
C ALA A 649 7.08 16.85 -16.74
N LEU A 650 6.78 17.25 -15.51
CA LEU A 650 5.48 16.97 -14.90
C LEU A 650 4.51 18.09 -15.31
N VAL A 651 3.46 17.71 -16.02
CA VAL A 651 2.35 18.57 -16.43
C VAL A 651 1.21 18.43 -15.42
N MET A 652 0.73 19.55 -14.90
CA MET A 652 -0.34 19.65 -13.91
C MET A 652 -1.49 20.50 -14.46
N PRO A 653 -2.45 19.90 -15.19
CA PRO A 653 -3.57 20.61 -15.79
C PRO A 653 -4.67 20.91 -14.77
N GLU A 654 -5.23 22.12 -14.78
CA GLU A 654 -6.49 22.46 -14.07
C GLU A 654 -7.72 22.06 -14.90
N ARG A 655 -7.53 21.95 -16.22
CA ARG A 655 -8.44 21.35 -17.20
C ARG A 655 -7.62 20.92 -18.40
N GLN A 656 -8.25 20.30 -19.41
CA GLN A 656 -7.51 19.85 -20.59
C GLN A 656 -6.71 20.99 -21.23
N ILE A 657 -5.39 20.80 -21.32
CA ILE A 657 -4.44 21.70 -21.99
C ILE A 657 -3.70 20.97 -23.11
N LEU A 658 -3.19 21.74 -24.07
CA LEU A 658 -2.29 21.25 -25.12
C LEU A 658 -0.86 21.68 -24.80
N VAL A 659 0.04 20.71 -24.64
CA VAL A 659 1.47 20.96 -24.41
C VAL A 659 2.22 20.79 -25.72
N GLU A 660 2.65 21.90 -26.30
CA GLU A 660 3.40 21.93 -27.56
C GLU A 660 4.90 22.16 -27.34
N ARG A 661 5.27 22.78 -26.21
CA ARG A 661 6.63 23.20 -25.88
C ARG A 661 6.93 22.89 -24.42
N VAL A 662 8.11 22.36 -24.16
CA VAL A 662 8.64 22.11 -22.81
C VAL A 662 9.96 22.85 -22.65
N PRO A 663 10.17 23.62 -21.56
CA PRO A 663 11.45 24.27 -21.30
C PRO A 663 12.59 23.24 -21.24
N ALA A 664 13.65 23.47 -22.01
CA ALA A 664 14.86 22.66 -22.02
C ALA A 664 16.02 23.53 -21.53
N GLY A 665 16.57 23.20 -20.37
CA GLY A 665 17.78 23.90 -19.90
C GLY A 665 18.90 23.85 -20.94
N LYS A 666 19.87 24.78 -20.83
CA LYS A 666 21.08 24.77 -21.65
C LYS A 666 21.91 23.48 -21.48
N THR A 667 21.64 22.74 -20.42
CA THR A 667 22.33 21.53 -19.96
C THR A 667 21.86 20.26 -20.64
N PHE A 668 20.60 20.17 -21.09
CA PHE A 668 20.13 19.03 -21.86
C PHE A 668 20.73 19.12 -23.29
N PRO A 669 21.49 18.15 -23.81
CA PRO A 669 22.18 18.28 -25.11
C PRO A 669 21.36 17.77 -26.31
N GLY A 670 20.17 17.19 -26.08
CA GLY A 670 19.39 16.53 -27.12
C GLY A 670 18.81 17.49 -28.16
N THR A 671 18.86 17.10 -29.44
CA THR A 671 18.36 17.89 -30.57
C THR A 671 17.04 17.39 -31.16
N ALA A 672 16.75 16.08 -31.06
CA ALA A 672 15.48 15.46 -31.41
C ALA A 672 15.40 14.04 -30.82
N GLY A 673 14.19 13.49 -30.74
CA GLY A 673 14.01 12.10 -30.31
C GLY A 673 12.55 11.73 -30.10
N THR A 674 12.35 10.70 -29.27
CA THR A 674 11.03 10.23 -28.85
C THR A 674 10.92 10.34 -27.34
N ALA A 675 9.91 11.05 -26.88
CA ALA A 675 9.57 11.23 -25.48
C ALA A 675 8.55 10.16 -25.06
N ARG A 676 8.58 9.79 -23.78
CA ARG A 676 7.58 8.91 -23.16
C ARG A 676 6.57 9.78 -22.43
N ARG A 677 5.34 9.85 -22.93
CA ARG A 677 4.18 10.41 -22.23
C ARG A 677 3.62 9.34 -21.30
N ILE A 678 3.62 9.61 -20.01
CA ILE A 678 3.07 8.74 -18.98
C ILE A 678 1.82 9.43 -18.43
N ASP A 679 0.65 8.83 -18.67
CA ASP A 679 -0.60 9.25 -18.06
C ASP A 679 -0.64 8.77 -16.60
N LEU A 680 -0.62 9.69 -15.62
CA LEU A 680 -0.48 9.31 -14.22
C LEU A 680 -1.79 8.82 -13.57
N GLU A 681 -2.92 8.84 -14.27
CA GLU A 681 -4.16 8.18 -13.83
C GLU A 681 -4.11 6.68 -14.11
N THR A 682 -3.56 6.29 -15.27
CA THR A 682 -3.57 4.90 -15.75
C THR A 682 -2.22 4.21 -15.70
N GLY A 683 -1.14 4.99 -15.61
CA GLY A 683 0.24 4.53 -15.77
C GLY A 683 0.63 4.19 -17.20
N HIS A 684 -0.27 4.38 -18.17
CA HIS A 684 -0.02 4.05 -19.57
C HIS A 684 1.05 4.94 -20.19
N VAL A 685 1.92 4.33 -20.98
CA VAL A 685 3.02 4.98 -21.69
C VAL A 685 2.69 5.07 -23.17
N GLN A 686 2.85 6.27 -23.72
CA GLN A 686 2.78 6.55 -25.14
C GLN A 686 4.07 7.23 -25.59
N HIS A 687 4.44 7.04 -26.85
CA HIS A 687 5.68 7.56 -27.41
C HIS A 687 5.37 8.74 -28.32
N TRP A 688 6.16 9.82 -28.20
CA TRP A 688 5.87 11.09 -28.85
C TRP A 688 7.12 11.72 -29.47
N PRO A 689 7.11 12.13 -30.76
CA PRO A 689 8.28 12.78 -31.35
C PRO A 689 8.49 14.18 -30.76
N TRP A 690 9.75 14.56 -30.58
CA TRP A 690 10.14 15.91 -30.19
C TRP A 690 11.37 16.38 -30.95
N ARG A 691 11.52 17.71 -31.06
CA ARG A 691 12.70 18.38 -31.60
C ARG A 691 13.07 19.58 -30.74
N ARG A 692 14.35 19.86 -30.60
CA ARG A 692 14.82 21.05 -29.91
C ARG A 692 14.64 22.29 -30.79
N SER A 693 14.12 23.35 -30.21
CA SER A 693 13.95 24.67 -30.82
C SER A 693 14.41 25.73 -29.82
N GLY A 694 15.65 26.19 -29.98
CA GLY A 694 16.30 27.08 -29.01
C GLY A 694 16.47 26.41 -27.64
N ASP A 695 15.88 27.03 -26.62
CA ASP A 695 15.86 26.58 -25.22
C ASP A 695 14.57 25.80 -24.86
N GLU A 696 13.84 25.30 -25.86
CA GLU A 696 12.62 24.50 -25.67
C GLU A 696 12.68 23.19 -26.47
N LEU A 697 11.92 22.19 -26.03
CA LEU A 697 11.59 20.98 -26.78
C LEU A 697 10.18 21.13 -27.35
N GLU A 698 10.06 21.13 -28.68
CA GLU A 698 8.80 21.15 -29.40
C GLU A 698 8.26 19.73 -29.60
N LEU A 699 6.98 19.53 -29.29
CA LEU A 699 6.21 18.29 -29.49
C LEU A 699 5.31 18.48 -30.71
N THR A 700 5.38 17.58 -31.70
CA THR A 700 4.56 17.70 -32.92
C THR A 700 3.94 16.35 -33.31
N PRO A 701 2.61 16.19 -33.20
CA PRO A 701 1.62 17.17 -32.72
C PRO A 701 1.79 17.51 -31.23
N GLY A 702 1.11 18.52 -30.70
CA GLY A 702 1.10 18.78 -29.25
C GLY A 702 0.44 17.63 -28.46
N ILE A 703 0.78 17.49 -27.18
CA ILE A 703 0.20 16.47 -26.29
C ILE A 703 -0.99 17.06 -25.51
N ALA A 704 -2.18 16.49 -25.67
CA ALA A 704 -3.33 16.84 -24.85
C ALA A 704 -3.23 16.20 -23.46
N CYS A 705 -3.32 17.01 -22.41
CA CYS A 705 -3.23 16.57 -21.02
C CYS A 705 -4.48 17.02 -20.26
N ALA A 706 -5.37 16.09 -19.91
CA ALA A 706 -6.54 16.34 -19.04
C ALA A 706 -6.30 15.93 -17.57
N ARG A 707 -5.20 15.21 -17.33
CA ARG A 707 -4.78 14.64 -16.05
C ARG A 707 -3.29 14.90 -15.84
N PRO A 708 -2.79 14.81 -14.58
CA PRO A 708 -1.36 14.88 -14.33
C PRO A 708 -0.61 13.92 -15.26
N THR A 709 0.39 14.43 -15.95
CA THR A 709 1.10 13.68 -17.01
C THR A 709 2.59 13.91 -16.84
N LEU A 710 3.40 12.85 -16.83
CA LEU A 710 4.85 12.97 -16.86
C LEU A 710 5.35 12.74 -18.29
N ILE A 711 6.10 13.68 -18.84
CA ILE A 711 6.74 13.54 -20.16
C ILE A 711 8.24 13.40 -19.94
N ALA A 712 8.81 12.29 -20.41
CA ALA A 712 10.22 11.97 -20.23
C ALA A 712 10.96 12.00 -21.57
N PHE A 713 12.00 12.83 -21.65
CA PHE A 713 12.83 13.07 -22.83
C PHE A 713 14.23 12.50 -22.61
N ALA A 714 14.52 11.33 -23.18
CA ALA A 714 15.83 10.69 -23.06
C ALA A 714 16.75 11.08 -24.23
N LEU A 715 18.06 11.20 -23.95
CA LEU A 715 19.12 11.39 -24.94
C LEU A 715 19.42 10.09 -25.70
N GLY A 716 18.46 9.62 -26.51
CA GLY A 716 18.62 8.44 -27.35
C GLY A 716 18.14 7.15 -26.69
N GLY A 717 17.01 6.63 -27.16
CA GLY A 717 16.68 5.23 -27.01
C GLY A 717 17.36 4.43 -28.12
N ARG A 718 18.13 3.40 -27.77
CA ARG A 718 18.29 2.25 -28.68
C ARG A 718 16.88 1.74 -28.96
N GLY A 719 16.56 1.60 -30.25
CA GLY A 719 15.32 0.98 -30.71
C GLY A 719 15.22 -0.50 -30.35
#